data_AF-A0A7T0BVY0-F1
#
_entry.id   AF-A0A7T0BVY0-F1
#
_cell.length_a   1.000
_cell.length_b   1.000
_cell.length_c   1.000
_cell.angle_alpha   90.00
_cell.angle_beta   90.00
_cell.angle_gamma   90.00
#
_symmetry.space_group_name_H-M   'P 1'
#
loop_
_entity.id
_entity.type
_entity.pdbx_description
1 polymer ?
#
loop_
_entity_poly.entity_id
_entity_poly.type
_entity_poly.pdbx_seq_one_letter_code
_entity_poly.pdbx_strand_id
1 'polypeptide(L)'
;MKKFLREGAVLLLALSFSMPAQAQTVEERLTALETSMANVELLSTQLFQLFSALQPDIVTIINALATQQGEVAALQASVTGLQSDVSALQTGQTALQTSQGTQDTAITALQTSDGTQNTSISALQANDTTQDSIITTLQSSQTTQDTNIATNTADITINANDIAAIVVPDISGLTTDVTELQTRFTDVTRDTDANGNDRLLLTGMNLQVVSGSGATDTLITNGLGNLIVGYNEDITGSGPPAPPPPFSDKTGSHNLVVGKGLNYSSFGGIVAGHNNVIGGHYASVTGGQANQALGDWSSVSGGSQNTTVFGLGNFSSVSGGFNNLASGIHSSVSGGFDNATSGSFSSVSGGSENTASGIVSSVSGGRNNTASGHWSSVSGGSGNEASGDRSSVSGGESNEASDNNSSVSGGLENTASGDRSSVSGGRNNLASGNWSSVSGGSYNTASGHRSSVSAGWTNTASGFESSVSGGHNNEASGVESSVSGGVDNTASGRTSSVSGGWQNSASGVESSVSGGLRNEASDGNSSVSGGVDNTASGFISSVSGGVDNTASGIRSSVSGGSGNEASGGESSVSGGQDLSAVGLNDWQGGSLIADVAELQTRFTGVSRSGDVLLFDSMNLQVVSGSGTTDGAVNGRGNIIIGYDETIFPFLGGGLPASDKTGSHNLVVGKGLNYASFGGIVAGLDNVSGAEYASVTGGERNRATGNFSSISGGQFNEAMGVNSSVSGGGANIASGSRSSVSGGNGNEASGIMANVSGGVGNTASNSVSSVSGGGGNTASGVSSSVSGGFQNEASGLYSSVGGGSSRSAVGNNNWAAGSLLELN
;
A
#
# COMPACT_ATOMS: atom_id res chain seq x y z
N MET A 1 160.22 -192.94 128.85
CA MET A 1 161.36 -193.69 129.46
C MET A 1 160.91 -194.50 130.74
N LYS A 2 160.17 -195.68 130.71
CA LYS A 2 159.80 -196.73 131.80
C LYS A 2 158.40 -196.57 132.60
N LYS A 3 157.65 -197.45 133.40
CA LYS A 3 157.60 -198.91 133.91
C LYS A 3 156.29 -199.41 134.75
N PHE A 4 155.80 -200.70 134.70
CA PHE A 4 155.12 -201.68 135.72
C PHE A 4 153.58 -201.75 136.23
N LEU A 5 153.03 -202.90 136.82
CA LEU A 5 151.57 -203.32 137.16
C LEU A 5 151.27 -204.48 138.26
N ARG A 6 150.01 -204.82 138.79
CA ARG A 6 149.33 -206.17 139.26
C ARG A 6 148.07 -206.23 140.31
N GLU A 7 147.38 -207.39 140.71
CA GLU A 7 145.97 -207.59 141.38
C GLU A 7 145.54 -208.87 142.35
N GLY A 8 144.36 -208.93 143.12
CA GLY A 8 143.56 -210.17 143.68
C GLY A 8 142.73 -210.25 145.09
N ALA A 9 141.59 -211.06 145.36
CA ALA A 9 140.81 -211.35 146.71
C ALA A 9 139.54 -212.41 146.84
N VAL A 10 138.96 -212.87 148.05
CA VAL A 10 137.76 -213.88 148.35
C VAL A 10 137.31 -214.13 149.93
N LEU A 11 136.29 -214.81 150.66
CA LEU A 11 134.88 -215.52 150.65
C LEU A 11 134.22 -216.20 152.02
N LEU A 12 132.83 -216.37 152.30
CA LEU A 12 131.90 -217.32 153.20
C LEU A 12 131.50 -217.15 154.79
N LEU A 13 130.56 -217.78 155.67
CA LEU A 13 129.37 -218.81 155.87
C LEU A 13 128.57 -218.85 157.35
N ALA A 14 127.36 -219.51 157.69
CA ALA A 14 126.62 -219.66 159.08
C ALA A 14 125.31 -220.66 159.36
N LEU A 15 124.73 -220.98 160.63
CA LEU A 15 123.38 -221.70 161.12
C LEU A 15 123.17 -221.98 162.75
N SER A 16 122.18 -222.57 163.60
CA SER A 16 120.70 -223.09 163.79
C SER A 16 120.17 -223.81 165.20
N PHE A 17 118.83 -223.84 165.72
CA PHE A 17 117.99 -224.80 166.66
C PHE A 17 116.76 -224.29 167.60
N SER A 18 116.31 -224.93 168.75
CA SER A 18 114.85 -225.15 169.17
C SER A 18 114.23 -224.87 170.61
N MET A 19 112.89 -225.11 170.73
CA MET A 19 112.02 -225.51 171.91
C MET A 19 111.66 -224.46 173.02
N PRO A 20 110.75 -224.78 173.98
CA PRO A 20 109.53 -225.62 173.92
C PRO A 20 108.29 -224.80 174.35
N ALA A 21 107.26 -224.68 173.49
CA ALA A 21 106.25 -223.62 173.60
C ALA A 21 106.87 -222.22 173.87
N GLN A 22 107.96 -221.80 173.19
CA GLN A 22 108.19 -221.72 171.75
C GLN A 22 107.25 -220.75 171.01
N ALA A 23 105.94 -220.98 171.06
CA ALA A 23 105.12 -220.94 169.85
C ALA A 23 103.98 -219.90 169.84
N GLN A 24 104.27 -218.62 170.17
CA GLN A 24 103.23 -217.58 170.08
C GLN A 24 103.73 -216.11 170.03
N THR A 25 104.01 -215.48 171.17
CA THR A 25 103.74 -214.02 171.31
C THR A 25 104.74 -213.06 170.65
N VAL A 26 105.86 -213.54 170.11
CA VAL A 26 106.74 -212.76 169.21
C VAL A 26 106.39 -212.97 167.74
N GLU A 27 105.84 -214.14 167.39
CA GLU A 27 105.30 -214.46 166.07
C GLU A 27 104.11 -213.53 165.75
N GLU A 28 103.27 -213.26 166.75
CA GLU A 28 102.21 -212.25 166.69
C GLU A 28 102.74 -210.82 166.40
N ARG A 29 103.95 -210.46 166.84
CA ARG A 29 104.59 -209.18 166.48
C ARG A 29 105.24 -209.17 165.10
N LEU A 30 105.77 -210.30 164.63
CA LEU A 30 106.39 -210.38 163.30
C LEU A 30 105.31 -210.33 162.19
N THR A 31 104.20 -211.05 162.41
CA THR A 31 103.02 -211.08 161.53
C THR A 31 102.44 -209.67 161.27
N ALA A 32 102.47 -208.80 162.28
CA ALA A 32 102.01 -207.41 162.17
C ALA A 32 102.92 -206.55 161.26
N LEU A 33 104.20 -206.90 161.11
CA LEU A 33 105.16 -206.10 160.34
C LEU A 33 105.12 -206.40 158.84
N GLU A 34 105.06 -207.68 158.44
CA GLU A 34 104.95 -208.07 157.03
C GLU A 34 103.66 -207.51 156.40
N THR A 35 102.56 -207.54 157.15
CA THR A 35 101.27 -206.92 156.79
C THR A 35 101.40 -205.42 156.49
N SER A 36 102.29 -204.71 157.18
CA SER A 36 102.49 -203.27 156.96
C SER A 36 103.23 -202.94 155.66
N MET A 37 104.07 -203.85 155.15
CA MET A 37 104.94 -203.54 154.01
C MET A 37 104.19 -203.64 152.66
N ALA A 38 103.26 -204.59 152.55
CA ALA A 38 102.40 -204.74 151.37
C ALA A 38 101.54 -203.50 151.04
N ASN A 39 101.14 -202.73 152.06
CA ASN A 39 100.35 -201.50 151.86
C ASN A 39 101.15 -200.37 151.20
N VAL A 40 102.48 -200.33 151.35
CA VAL A 40 103.31 -199.23 150.84
C VAL A 40 103.58 -199.38 149.34
N GLU A 41 103.81 -200.59 148.85
CA GLU A 41 103.96 -200.86 147.40
C GLU A 41 102.67 -200.54 146.64
N LEU A 42 101.50 -200.85 147.20
CA LEU A 42 100.21 -200.56 146.59
C LEU A 42 100.00 -199.03 146.42
N LEU A 43 100.32 -198.24 147.45
CA LEU A 43 100.16 -196.79 147.43
C LEU A 43 101.14 -196.11 146.44
N SER A 44 102.37 -196.62 146.37
CA SER A 44 103.37 -196.18 145.37
C SER A 44 102.87 -196.39 143.93
N THR A 45 102.31 -197.57 143.67
CA THR A 45 101.82 -197.96 142.34
C THR A 45 100.63 -197.08 141.88
N GLN A 46 99.75 -196.69 142.80
CA GLN A 46 98.62 -195.80 142.50
C GLN A 46 99.08 -194.37 142.13
N LEU A 47 100.07 -193.82 142.84
CA LEU A 47 100.53 -192.45 142.60
C LEU A 47 101.18 -192.29 141.21
N PHE A 48 101.84 -193.33 140.70
CA PHE A 48 102.47 -193.32 139.37
C PHE A 48 101.45 -193.31 138.22
N GLN A 49 100.31 -194.00 138.36
CA GLN A 49 99.25 -193.95 137.35
C GLN A 49 98.60 -192.57 137.25
N LEU A 50 98.43 -191.86 138.37
CA LEU A 50 97.84 -190.52 138.38
C LEU A 50 98.68 -189.51 137.57
N PHE A 51 100.01 -189.56 137.69
CA PHE A 51 100.90 -188.70 136.90
C PHE A 51 100.92 -189.06 135.41
N SER A 52 100.85 -190.34 135.09
CA SER A 52 100.80 -190.82 133.70
C SER A 52 99.51 -190.41 132.96
N ALA A 53 98.43 -190.16 133.71
CA ALA A 53 97.13 -189.77 133.15
C ALA A 53 97.03 -188.29 132.73
N LEU A 54 97.75 -187.36 133.37
CA LEU A 54 97.69 -185.92 133.06
C LEU A 54 98.51 -185.51 131.82
N GLN A 55 99.45 -186.35 131.38
CA GLN A 55 100.44 -185.96 130.38
C GLN A 55 99.88 -185.74 128.95
N PRO A 56 98.83 -186.44 128.47
CA PRO A 56 98.21 -186.18 127.16
C PRO A 56 97.49 -184.82 127.05
N ASP A 57 96.82 -184.39 128.13
CA ASP A 57 95.96 -183.19 128.11
C ASP A 57 96.79 -181.90 127.97
N ILE A 58 97.93 -181.84 128.65
CA ILE A 58 98.86 -180.69 128.61
C ILE A 58 99.40 -180.47 127.18
N VAL A 59 99.72 -181.55 126.45
CA VAL A 59 100.18 -181.47 125.05
C VAL A 59 99.08 -180.97 124.12
N THR A 60 97.83 -181.34 124.39
CA THR A 60 96.66 -180.92 123.59
C THR A 60 96.40 -179.41 123.70
N ILE A 61 96.51 -178.86 124.91
CA ILE A 61 96.31 -177.42 125.18
C ILE A 61 97.36 -176.55 124.47
N ILE A 62 98.63 -176.97 124.43
CA ILE A 62 99.73 -176.20 123.81
C ILE A 62 99.51 -176.02 122.29
N ASN A 63 99.05 -177.06 121.60
CA ASN A 63 98.79 -177.00 120.15
C ASN A 63 97.60 -176.11 119.77
N ALA A 64 96.57 -176.05 120.62
CA ALA A 64 95.44 -175.14 120.43
C ALA A 64 95.87 -173.67 120.53
N LEU A 65 96.73 -173.34 121.50
CA LEU A 65 97.18 -171.97 121.75
C LEU A 65 98.01 -171.39 120.60
N ALA A 66 98.85 -172.22 119.96
CA ALA A 66 99.63 -171.83 118.78
C ALA A 66 98.76 -171.49 117.56
N THR A 67 97.56 -172.09 117.45
CA THR A 67 96.65 -171.87 116.32
C THR A 67 95.97 -170.51 116.42
N GLN A 68 95.44 -170.15 117.60
CA GLN A 68 94.83 -168.84 117.83
C GLN A 68 95.79 -167.66 117.60
N GLN A 69 97.09 -167.85 117.86
CA GLN A 69 98.09 -166.81 117.65
C GLN A 69 98.29 -166.47 116.15
N GLY A 70 97.96 -167.38 115.23
CA GLY A 70 97.98 -167.12 113.79
C GLY A 70 96.79 -166.28 113.30
N GLU A 71 95.58 -166.53 113.83
CA GLU A 71 94.35 -165.85 113.39
C GLU A 71 94.35 -164.36 113.77
N VAL A 72 94.85 -164.01 114.96
CA VAL A 72 94.93 -162.62 115.43
C VAL A 72 95.82 -161.75 114.52
N ALA A 73 96.93 -162.30 114.02
CA ALA A 73 97.84 -161.58 113.13
C ALA A 73 97.18 -161.24 111.77
N ALA A 74 96.33 -162.12 111.25
CA ALA A 74 95.58 -161.89 110.01
C ALA A 74 94.53 -160.77 110.15
N LEU A 75 93.87 -160.66 111.29
CA LEU A 75 92.92 -159.57 111.57
C LEU A 75 93.61 -158.20 111.59
N GLN A 76 94.79 -158.08 112.23
CA GLN A 76 95.50 -156.79 112.36
C GLN A 76 95.93 -156.22 111.00
N ALA A 77 96.33 -157.06 110.05
CA ALA A 77 96.61 -156.63 108.67
C ALA A 77 95.38 -156.02 107.99
N SER A 78 94.20 -156.64 108.17
CA SER A 78 92.94 -156.20 107.56
C SER A 78 92.43 -154.87 108.11
N VAL A 79 92.58 -154.65 109.43
CA VAL A 79 92.22 -153.38 110.10
C VAL A 79 93.08 -152.22 109.57
N THR A 80 94.38 -152.45 109.36
CA THR A 80 95.31 -151.42 108.87
C THR A 80 94.95 -150.96 107.44
N GLY A 81 94.45 -151.87 106.59
CA GLY A 81 93.97 -151.53 105.25
C GLY A 81 92.76 -150.58 105.28
N LEU A 82 91.72 -150.93 106.06
CA LEU A 82 90.50 -150.12 106.19
C LEU A 82 90.77 -148.70 106.71
N GLN A 83 91.79 -148.49 107.54
CA GLN A 83 92.18 -147.16 108.02
C GLN A 83 92.76 -146.26 106.91
N SER A 84 93.36 -146.85 105.86
CA SER A 84 93.81 -146.11 104.67
C SER A 84 92.63 -145.62 103.83
N ASP A 85 91.64 -146.49 103.59
CA ASP A 85 90.49 -146.18 102.73
C ASP A 85 89.60 -145.06 103.32
N VAL A 86 89.39 -145.09 104.64
CA VAL A 86 88.66 -144.03 105.37
C VAL A 86 89.35 -142.66 105.22
N SER A 87 90.68 -142.63 105.28
CA SER A 87 91.47 -141.40 105.15
C SER A 87 91.36 -140.80 103.74
N ALA A 88 91.30 -141.64 102.70
CA ALA A 88 91.06 -141.20 101.33
C ALA A 88 89.64 -140.63 101.14
N LEU A 89 88.62 -141.28 101.70
CA LEU A 89 87.22 -140.84 101.63
C LEU A 89 86.99 -139.48 102.30
N GLN A 90 87.58 -139.24 103.47
CA GLN A 90 87.50 -137.95 104.17
C GLN A 90 88.09 -136.81 103.32
N THR A 91 89.21 -137.07 102.63
CA THR A 91 89.85 -136.09 101.73
C THR A 91 88.93 -135.73 100.55
N GLY A 92 88.24 -136.72 99.96
CA GLY A 92 87.26 -136.50 98.89
C GLY A 92 86.03 -135.70 99.34
N GLN A 93 85.55 -135.94 100.56
CA GLN A 93 84.39 -135.22 101.12
C GLN A 93 84.67 -133.70 101.25
N THR A 94 85.84 -133.32 101.75
CA THR A 94 86.22 -131.90 101.89
C THR A 94 86.26 -131.17 100.55
N ALA A 95 86.74 -131.82 99.49
CA ALA A 95 86.77 -131.23 98.14
C ALA A 95 85.35 -130.94 97.59
N LEU A 96 84.38 -131.82 97.81
CA LEU A 96 82.98 -131.59 97.42
C LEU A 96 82.38 -130.37 98.13
N GLN A 97 82.61 -130.23 99.44
CA GLN A 97 82.08 -129.11 100.23
C GLN A 97 82.62 -127.75 99.75
N THR A 98 83.89 -127.69 99.34
CA THR A 98 84.48 -126.46 98.74
C THR A 98 83.84 -126.10 97.40
N SER A 99 83.53 -127.10 96.56
CA SER A 99 82.82 -126.88 95.30
C SER A 99 81.39 -126.34 95.52
N GLN A 100 80.66 -126.92 96.49
CA GLN A 100 79.28 -126.54 96.79
C GLN A 100 79.17 -125.06 97.23
N GLY A 101 79.99 -124.61 98.19
CA GLY A 101 79.97 -123.21 98.64
C GLY A 101 80.34 -122.21 97.53
N THR A 102 81.07 -122.64 96.51
CA THR A 102 81.36 -121.84 95.31
C THR A 102 80.11 -121.68 94.43
N GLN A 103 79.28 -122.72 94.30
CA GLN A 103 78.00 -122.64 93.58
C GLN A 103 76.96 -121.79 94.32
N ASP A 104 76.82 -121.96 95.64
CA ASP A 104 75.86 -121.19 96.44
C ASP A 104 76.11 -119.66 96.34
N THR A 105 77.39 -119.27 96.32
CA THR A 105 77.81 -117.87 96.12
C THR A 105 77.39 -117.34 94.74
N ALA A 106 77.53 -118.13 93.68
CA ALA A 106 77.15 -117.74 92.32
C ALA A 106 75.62 -117.64 92.14
N ILE A 107 74.84 -118.54 92.78
CA ILE A 107 73.37 -118.50 92.77
C ILE A 107 72.86 -117.20 93.42
N THR A 108 73.44 -116.82 94.56
CA THR A 108 73.08 -115.58 95.28
C THR A 108 73.32 -114.32 94.44
N ALA A 109 74.42 -114.29 93.66
CA ALA A 109 74.73 -113.20 92.76
C ALA A 109 73.71 -113.09 91.60
N LEU A 110 73.30 -114.22 91.02
CA LEU A 110 72.28 -114.25 89.95
C LEU A 110 70.92 -113.76 90.45
N GLN A 111 70.47 -114.19 91.64
CA GLN A 111 69.23 -113.72 92.27
C GLN A 111 69.22 -112.20 92.51
N THR A 112 70.38 -111.63 92.85
CA THR A 112 70.52 -110.17 93.05
C THR A 112 70.40 -109.40 91.71
N SER A 113 70.93 -109.96 90.62
CA SER A 113 70.77 -109.42 89.27
C SER A 113 69.31 -109.48 88.80
N ASP A 114 68.62 -110.59 89.05
CA ASP A 114 67.23 -110.82 88.66
C ASP A 114 66.26 -109.81 89.32
N GLY A 115 66.40 -109.58 90.63
CA GLY A 115 65.64 -108.53 91.33
C GLY A 115 65.89 -107.12 90.80
N THR A 116 67.12 -106.84 90.33
CA THR A 116 67.47 -105.55 89.70
C THR A 116 66.81 -105.40 88.32
N GLN A 117 66.76 -106.48 87.53
CA GLN A 117 66.06 -106.49 86.24
C GLN A 117 64.54 -106.34 86.42
N ASN A 118 63.94 -107.06 87.36
CA ASN A 118 62.50 -106.98 87.64
C ASN A 118 62.07 -105.56 88.04
N THR A 119 62.84 -104.89 88.91
CA THR A 119 62.63 -103.47 89.28
C THR A 119 62.70 -102.55 88.05
N SER A 120 63.62 -102.82 87.13
CA SER A 120 63.78 -102.04 85.88
C SER A 120 62.60 -102.25 84.92
N ILE A 121 62.04 -103.46 84.85
CA ILE A 121 60.87 -103.79 84.03
C ILE A 121 59.63 -103.03 84.54
N SER A 122 59.39 -103.01 85.85
CA SER A 122 58.26 -102.24 86.43
C SER A 122 58.35 -100.73 86.16
N ALA A 123 59.57 -100.16 86.16
CA ALA A 123 59.78 -98.77 85.82
C ALA A 123 59.49 -98.46 84.34
N LEU A 124 59.81 -99.38 83.42
CA LEU A 124 59.48 -99.24 82.00
C LEU A 124 57.96 -99.31 81.78
N GLN A 125 57.25 -100.23 82.43
CA GLN A 125 55.79 -100.36 82.32
C GLN A 125 55.04 -99.10 82.79
N ALA A 126 55.55 -98.40 83.81
CA ALA A 126 55.00 -97.12 84.27
C ALA A 126 55.19 -95.99 83.24
N ASN A 127 56.34 -95.95 82.55
CA ASN A 127 56.57 -95.02 81.45
C ASN A 127 55.67 -95.30 80.24
N ASP A 128 55.49 -96.57 79.89
CA ASP A 128 54.61 -97.04 78.79
C ASP A 128 53.16 -96.55 79.00
N THR A 129 52.62 -96.80 80.20
CA THR A 129 51.28 -96.33 80.64
C THR A 129 51.14 -94.79 80.56
N THR A 130 52.23 -94.07 80.82
CA THR A 130 52.28 -92.60 80.73
C THR A 130 52.28 -92.13 79.27
N GLN A 131 52.98 -92.85 78.38
CA GLN A 131 53.01 -92.53 76.95
C GLN A 131 51.66 -92.77 76.28
N ASP A 132 50.96 -93.87 76.58
CA ASP A 132 49.59 -94.13 76.10
C ASP A 132 48.61 -93.00 76.44
N SER A 133 48.72 -92.46 77.66
CA SER A 133 47.90 -91.33 78.12
C SER A 133 48.17 -90.05 77.32
N ILE A 134 49.43 -89.80 76.97
CA ILE A 134 49.85 -88.65 76.13
C ILE A 134 49.38 -88.84 74.68
N ILE A 135 49.55 -90.04 74.11
CA ILE A 135 49.12 -90.38 72.74
C ILE A 135 47.60 -90.19 72.58
N THR A 136 46.82 -90.69 73.54
CA THR A 136 45.34 -90.52 73.58
C THR A 136 44.94 -89.03 73.59
N THR A 137 45.66 -88.23 74.37
CA THR A 137 45.42 -86.77 74.45
C THR A 137 45.75 -86.05 73.13
N LEU A 138 46.86 -86.41 72.48
CA LEU A 138 47.26 -85.86 71.19
C LEU A 138 46.26 -86.20 70.07
N GLN A 139 45.74 -87.43 70.05
CA GLN A 139 44.71 -87.86 69.07
C GLN A 139 43.44 -87.01 69.18
N SER A 140 42.95 -86.74 70.40
CA SER A 140 41.79 -85.86 70.61
C SER A 140 42.03 -84.41 70.15
N SER A 141 43.25 -83.91 70.32
CA SER A 141 43.66 -82.58 69.83
C SER A 141 43.67 -82.52 68.30
N GLN A 142 44.20 -83.55 67.63
CA GLN A 142 44.24 -83.63 66.17
C GLN A 142 42.84 -83.57 65.55
N THR A 143 41.90 -84.39 66.05
CA THR A 143 40.50 -84.41 65.56
C THR A 143 39.82 -83.03 65.69
N THR A 144 40.20 -82.25 66.70
CA THR A 144 39.72 -80.88 66.89
C THR A 144 40.30 -79.91 65.85
N GLN A 145 41.58 -80.05 65.49
CA GLN A 145 42.19 -79.26 64.42
C GLN A 145 41.62 -79.61 63.03
N ASP A 146 41.45 -80.90 62.73
CA ASP A 146 40.90 -81.37 61.46
C ASP A 146 39.49 -80.78 61.20
N THR A 147 38.68 -80.70 62.26
CA THR A 147 37.34 -80.08 62.22
C THR A 147 37.42 -78.59 61.87
N ASN A 148 38.30 -77.83 62.51
CA ASN A 148 38.46 -76.38 62.25
C ASN A 148 38.99 -76.09 60.83
N ILE A 149 39.87 -76.96 60.30
CA ILE A 149 40.40 -76.84 58.93
C ILE A 149 39.27 -77.04 57.91
N ALA A 150 38.35 -77.98 58.15
CA ALA A 150 37.20 -78.20 57.28
C ALA A 150 36.26 -76.98 57.20
N THR A 151 35.95 -76.35 58.35
CA THR A 151 35.15 -75.11 58.39
C THR A 151 35.80 -73.97 57.62
N ASN A 152 37.06 -73.66 57.90
CA ASN A 152 37.78 -72.55 57.23
C ASN A 152 37.86 -72.75 55.70
N THR A 153 37.93 -74.00 55.23
CA THR A 153 37.95 -74.32 53.79
C THR A 153 36.61 -74.02 53.11
N ALA A 154 35.49 -74.21 53.81
CA ALA A 154 34.16 -73.84 53.29
C ALA A 154 34.01 -72.31 53.18
N ASP A 155 34.40 -71.57 54.21
CA ASP A 155 34.28 -70.10 54.23
C ASP A 155 35.14 -69.43 53.14
N ILE A 156 36.36 -69.93 52.90
CA ILE A 156 37.23 -69.47 51.80
C ILE A 156 36.54 -69.70 50.44
N THR A 157 35.84 -70.82 50.28
CA THR A 157 35.14 -71.16 49.03
C THR A 157 33.95 -70.23 48.76
N ILE A 158 33.23 -69.81 49.81
CA ILE A 158 32.12 -68.83 49.69
C ILE A 158 32.69 -67.46 49.26
N ASN A 159 33.68 -66.94 49.99
CA ASN A 159 34.29 -65.63 49.69
C ASN A 159 34.86 -65.55 48.26
N ALA A 160 35.43 -66.65 47.74
CA ALA A 160 35.93 -66.71 46.37
C ALA A 160 34.82 -66.57 45.31
N ASN A 161 33.63 -67.14 45.57
CA ASN A 161 32.48 -67.03 44.67
C ASN A 161 31.88 -65.61 44.70
N ASP A 162 31.78 -64.99 45.88
CA ASP A 162 31.24 -63.62 46.03
C ASP A 162 32.10 -62.58 45.28
N ILE A 163 33.43 -62.72 45.35
CA ILE A 163 34.37 -61.87 44.59
C ILE A 163 34.18 -62.06 43.08
N ALA A 164 34.06 -63.31 42.63
CA ALA A 164 33.89 -63.64 41.21
C ALA A 164 32.54 -63.15 40.65
N ALA A 165 31.48 -63.14 41.46
CA ALA A 165 30.14 -62.72 41.08
C ALA A 165 30.00 -61.18 40.92
N ILE A 166 30.82 -60.40 41.61
CA ILE A 166 30.67 -58.93 41.69
C ILE A 166 31.77 -58.17 40.93
N VAL A 167 33.05 -58.50 41.14
CA VAL A 167 34.15 -57.57 40.77
C VAL A 167 34.58 -57.71 39.30
N VAL A 168 34.42 -58.89 38.71
CA VAL A 168 34.91 -59.19 37.35
C VAL A 168 34.04 -58.58 36.23
N PRO A 169 32.69 -58.61 36.30
CA PRO A 169 31.85 -58.03 35.25
C PRO A 169 32.02 -56.51 35.10
N ASP A 170 31.86 -55.75 36.19
CA ASP A 170 31.72 -54.29 36.16
C ASP A 170 32.94 -53.57 35.55
N ILE A 171 34.16 -54.03 35.87
CA ILE A 171 35.40 -53.43 35.34
C ILE A 171 35.52 -53.66 33.82
N SER A 172 35.02 -54.78 33.31
CA SER A 172 35.03 -55.07 31.87
C SER A 172 34.00 -54.25 31.09
N GLY A 173 32.83 -53.98 31.68
CA GLY A 173 31.83 -53.06 31.14
C GLY A 173 32.38 -51.64 31.04
N LEU A 174 32.84 -51.08 32.17
CA LEU A 174 33.33 -49.69 32.24
C LEU A 174 34.49 -49.40 31.27
N THR A 175 35.36 -50.38 31.02
CA THR A 175 36.47 -50.24 30.04
C THR A 175 35.94 -50.15 28.59
N THR A 176 34.84 -50.83 28.29
CA THR A 176 34.17 -50.80 26.99
C THR A 176 33.49 -49.44 26.78
N ASP A 177 32.73 -48.97 27.77
CA ASP A 177 31.98 -47.70 27.73
C ASP A 177 32.90 -46.49 27.45
N VAL A 178 34.05 -46.43 28.14
CA VAL A 178 35.04 -45.35 27.96
C VAL A 178 35.63 -45.34 26.54
N THR A 179 35.84 -46.52 25.94
CA THR A 179 36.40 -46.64 24.58
C THR A 179 35.37 -46.20 23.52
N GLU A 180 34.09 -46.51 23.71
CA GLU A 180 33.02 -46.02 22.84
C GLU A 180 32.86 -44.50 22.94
N LEU A 181 32.89 -43.95 24.16
CA LEU A 181 32.82 -42.50 24.40
C LEU A 181 33.97 -41.75 23.72
N GLN A 182 35.22 -42.23 23.83
CA GLN A 182 36.37 -41.62 23.15
C GLN A 182 36.17 -41.60 21.62
N THR A 183 35.69 -42.71 21.04
CA THR A 183 35.41 -42.80 19.60
C THR A 183 34.34 -41.78 19.18
N ARG A 184 33.26 -41.65 19.95
CA ARG A 184 32.10 -40.79 19.66
C ARG A 184 32.34 -39.28 19.78
N PHE A 185 33.42 -38.86 20.45
CA PHE A 185 33.78 -37.44 20.62
C PHE A 185 35.04 -37.01 19.84
N THR A 186 35.60 -37.87 18.98
CA THR A 186 36.86 -37.62 18.23
C THR A 186 36.93 -36.26 17.54
N ASP A 187 35.83 -35.82 16.91
CA ASP A 187 35.77 -34.57 16.12
C ASP A 187 35.26 -33.35 16.92
N VAL A 188 35.05 -33.50 18.22
CA VAL A 188 34.42 -32.52 19.13
C VAL A 188 35.42 -32.06 20.19
N THR A 189 36.05 -30.91 19.95
CA THR A 189 37.13 -30.38 20.79
C THR A 189 36.66 -29.18 21.61
N ARG A 190 36.89 -29.18 22.92
CA ARG A 190 36.95 -27.93 23.70
C ARG A 190 38.32 -27.30 23.43
N ASP A 191 38.31 -26.16 22.78
CA ASP A 191 39.48 -25.40 22.37
C ASP A 191 39.45 -23.99 22.99
N THR A 192 40.55 -23.26 22.95
CA THR A 192 40.64 -21.89 23.46
C THR A 192 41.01 -20.93 22.33
N ASP A 193 40.27 -19.83 22.16
CA ASP A 193 40.59 -18.82 21.16
C ASP A 193 41.87 -18.02 21.52
N ALA A 194 42.33 -17.20 20.58
CA ALA A 194 43.52 -16.37 20.77
C ALA A 194 43.39 -15.29 21.87
N ASN A 195 42.19 -15.11 22.45
CA ASN A 195 41.90 -14.17 23.53
C ASN A 195 41.74 -14.87 24.90
N GLY A 196 41.78 -16.20 24.95
CA GLY A 196 41.57 -16.99 26.18
C GLY A 196 40.13 -17.48 26.40
N ASN A 197 39.23 -17.33 25.43
CA ASN A 197 37.84 -17.79 25.54
C ASN A 197 37.72 -19.28 25.18
N ASP A 198 37.01 -20.05 26.01
CA ASP A 198 36.59 -21.41 25.66
C ASP A 198 35.62 -21.42 24.46
N ARG A 199 35.84 -22.35 23.53
CA ARG A 199 34.94 -22.64 22.41
C ARG A 199 34.74 -24.14 22.22
N LEU A 200 33.54 -24.52 21.77
CA LEU A 200 33.27 -25.85 21.23
C LEU A 200 33.60 -25.84 19.74
N LEU A 201 34.66 -26.54 19.33
CA LEU A 201 35.09 -26.68 17.96
C LEU A 201 34.61 -28.03 17.41
N LEU A 202 33.76 -27.97 16.38
CA LEU A 202 33.31 -29.12 15.60
C LEU A 202 34.14 -29.17 14.31
N THR A 203 34.90 -30.23 14.09
CA THR A 203 35.82 -30.33 12.94
C THR A 203 35.28 -31.33 11.91
N GLY A 204 35.17 -30.91 10.64
CA GLY A 204 34.69 -31.79 9.55
C GLY A 204 33.22 -32.21 9.62
N MET A 205 32.45 -31.71 10.59
CA MET A 205 31.05 -32.08 10.86
C MET A 205 30.14 -30.86 10.99
N ASN A 206 28.84 -31.05 10.71
CA ASN A 206 27.82 -30.00 10.86
C ASN A 206 27.17 -30.05 12.25
N LEU A 207 26.78 -28.89 12.80
CA LEU A 207 25.87 -28.83 13.94
C LEU A 207 24.44 -29.07 13.46
N GLN A 208 23.82 -30.17 13.89
CA GLN A 208 22.40 -30.44 13.70
C GLN A 208 21.69 -30.44 15.05
N VAL A 209 20.68 -29.58 15.20
CA VAL A 209 19.84 -29.52 16.40
C VAL A 209 18.45 -30.07 16.05
N VAL A 210 17.97 -31.07 16.80
CA VAL A 210 16.70 -31.77 16.53
C VAL A 210 15.79 -31.76 17.76
N SER A 211 14.47 -31.68 17.52
CA SER A 211 13.45 -31.73 18.58
C SER A 211 13.17 -33.13 19.13
N GLY A 212 13.55 -34.17 18.38
CA GLY A 212 13.13 -35.55 18.62
C GLY A 212 11.77 -35.93 18.04
N SER A 213 11.03 -35.03 17.37
CA SER A 213 9.72 -35.35 16.75
C SER A 213 9.82 -36.14 15.43
N GLY A 214 11.01 -36.23 14.84
CA GLY A 214 11.29 -37.00 13.62
C GLY A 214 11.23 -36.20 12.31
N ALA A 215 10.61 -35.03 12.30
CA ALA A 215 10.62 -34.10 11.16
C ALA A 215 10.52 -32.63 11.63
N THR A 216 10.81 -31.67 10.74
CA THR A 216 10.81 -30.24 11.10
C THR A 216 9.41 -29.67 11.28
N ASP A 217 8.46 -30.18 10.50
CA ASP A 217 7.15 -29.62 10.19
C ASP A 217 5.98 -30.42 10.80
N THR A 218 6.22 -31.10 11.93
CA THR A 218 5.30 -32.09 12.53
C THR A 218 3.95 -31.55 13.03
N LEU A 219 3.66 -30.26 12.87
CA LEU A 219 2.54 -29.47 13.45
C LEU A 219 2.46 -29.48 14.99
N ILE A 220 2.98 -30.52 15.64
CA ILE A 220 3.24 -30.64 17.05
C ILE A 220 4.67 -30.16 17.31
N THR A 221 4.82 -29.08 18.06
CA THR A 221 6.09 -28.55 18.57
C THR A 221 6.26 -28.92 20.05
N ASN A 222 7.49 -28.95 20.56
CA ASN A 222 7.79 -29.49 21.91
C ASN A 222 8.81 -28.68 22.74
N GLY A 223 9.16 -27.47 22.32
CA GLY A 223 10.15 -26.59 22.97
C GLY A 223 11.62 -26.98 22.72
N LEU A 224 11.86 -28.17 22.17
CA LEU A 224 13.20 -28.71 21.89
C LEU A 224 13.58 -28.51 20.42
N GLY A 225 14.88 -28.67 20.12
CA GLY A 225 15.42 -28.53 18.77
C GLY A 225 15.80 -27.10 18.37
N ASN A 226 15.73 -26.13 19.27
CA ASN A 226 16.06 -24.72 19.01
C ASN A 226 17.54 -24.42 19.27
N LEU A 227 18.14 -23.52 18.48
CA LEU A 227 19.46 -22.95 18.75
C LEU A 227 19.29 -21.60 19.47
N ILE A 228 19.64 -21.55 20.75
CA ILE A 228 19.50 -20.37 21.60
C ILE A 228 20.87 -19.72 21.81
N VAL A 229 20.99 -18.44 21.49
CA VAL A 229 22.19 -17.61 21.64
C VAL A 229 21.91 -16.53 22.68
N GLY A 230 22.28 -16.83 23.93
CA GLY A 230 21.93 -16.05 25.11
C GLY A 230 21.29 -16.94 26.17
N TYR A 231 20.43 -16.37 27.02
CA TYR A 231 19.56 -17.12 27.92
C TYR A 231 18.17 -17.28 27.31
N ASN A 232 17.39 -18.26 27.78
CA ASN A 232 15.99 -18.40 27.39
C ASN A 232 15.07 -17.55 28.28
N GLU A 233 15.32 -16.25 28.35
CA GLU A 233 14.63 -15.31 29.25
C GLU A 233 13.16 -15.11 28.88
N ASP A 234 12.27 -15.03 29.87
CA ASP A 234 10.86 -14.66 29.67
C ASP A 234 10.70 -13.15 29.43
N ILE A 235 9.53 -12.72 28.93
CA ILE A 235 9.20 -11.30 28.74
C ILE A 235 9.14 -10.60 30.11
N THR A 236 10.17 -9.79 30.43
CA THR A 236 10.22 -9.01 31.68
C THR A 236 9.98 -7.52 31.42
N GLY A 237 8.83 -6.98 31.85
CA GLY A 237 8.59 -5.53 31.94
C GLY A 237 7.20 -5.08 31.52
N SER A 238 6.71 -4.00 32.13
CA SER A 238 5.40 -3.41 31.85
C SER A 238 5.45 -2.43 30.67
N GLY A 239 4.98 -2.86 29.50
CA GLY A 239 4.62 -2.02 28.35
C GLY A 239 3.09 -1.98 28.15
N PRO A 240 2.52 -0.90 27.59
CA PRO A 240 1.06 -0.67 27.55
C PRO A 240 0.33 -1.53 26.49
N PRO A 241 -1.04 -1.58 26.52
CA PRO A 241 -1.75 -2.84 26.28
C PRO A 241 -2.20 -3.08 24.82
N ALA A 242 -1.76 -4.22 24.28
CA ALA A 242 -2.49 -5.03 23.31
C ALA A 242 -3.00 -6.30 24.04
N PRO A 243 -4.03 -7.03 23.53
CA PRO A 243 -4.58 -8.19 24.25
C PRO A 243 -3.52 -9.27 24.48
N PRO A 244 -3.63 -10.07 25.56
CA PRO A 244 -2.66 -11.12 25.85
C PRO A 244 -2.61 -12.10 24.67
N PRO A 245 -1.49 -12.23 23.96
CA PRO A 245 -1.39 -13.22 22.89
C PRO A 245 -1.48 -14.62 23.52
N PRO A 246 -2.16 -15.60 22.90
CA PRO A 246 -2.23 -16.98 23.38
C PRO A 246 -0.90 -17.73 23.16
N PHE A 247 0.22 -17.01 23.20
CA PHE A 247 1.56 -17.38 22.78
C PHE A 247 2.60 -16.82 23.78
N SER A 248 2.35 -16.99 25.08
CA SER A 248 3.38 -16.89 26.15
C SER A 248 4.38 -18.05 26.12
N ASP A 249 4.38 -18.82 25.03
CA ASP A 249 4.63 -20.24 25.04
C ASP A 249 5.85 -20.52 24.17
N LYS A 250 6.95 -20.90 24.83
CA LYS A 250 8.21 -21.34 24.22
C LYS A 250 8.13 -22.79 23.75
N THR A 251 6.98 -23.15 23.18
CA THR A 251 6.63 -24.49 22.70
C THR A 251 7.24 -24.79 21.33
N GLY A 252 7.71 -23.78 20.60
CA GLY A 252 8.29 -23.92 19.27
C GLY A 252 9.54 -24.79 19.21
N SER A 253 9.84 -25.29 18.02
CA SER A 253 10.94 -26.23 17.75
C SER A 253 11.69 -25.85 16.47
N HIS A 254 12.98 -26.15 16.36
CA HIS A 254 13.78 -25.87 15.14
C HIS A 254 13.92 -24.36 14.79
N ASN A 255 13.91 -23.48 15.79
CA ASN A 255 14.11 -22.03 15.61
C ASN A 255 15.51 -21.55 16.00
N LEU A 256 15.94 -20.42 15.45
CA LEU A 256 17.10 -19.65 15.91
C LEU A 256 16.63 -18.50 16.81
N VAL A 257 17.12 -18.46 18.06
CA VAL A 257 16.66 -17.53 19.11
C VAL A 257 17.85 -16.70 19.61
N VAL A 258 17.84 -15.38 19.41
CA VAL A 258 19.02 -14.51 19.65
C VAL A 258 18.65 -13.21 20.38
N GLY A 259 18.68 -13.23 21.71
CA GLY A 259 18.35 -12.07 22.54
C GLY A 259 17.39 -12.38 23.67
N LYS A 260 16.77 -11.33 24.23
CA LYS A 260 16.07 -11.39 25.52
C LYS A 260 14.55 -11.37 25.37
N GLY A 261 13.86 -12.17 26.19
CA GLY A 261 12.40 -12.11 26.33
C GLY A 261 11.67 -12.62 25.09
N LEU A 262 12.23 -13.61 24.40
CA LEU A 262 11.77 -14.02 23.08
C LEU A 262 10.78 -15.18 23.18
N ASN A 263 9.62 -15.04 22.53
CA ASN A 263 8.61 -16.10 22.45
C ASN A 263 8.59 -16.72 21.05
N TYR A 264 8.43 -18.04 21.01
CA TYR A 264 8.44 -18.83 19.78
C TYR A 264 7.57 -20.08 19.99
N SER A 265 6.40 -20.14 19.36
CA SER A 265 5.45 -21.25 19.50
C SER A 265 5.49 -22.26 18.33
N SER A 266 6.03 -21.84 17.19
CA SER A 266 6.06 -22.61 15.93
C SER A 266 7.48 -23.07 15.54
N PHE A 267 7.72 -23.35 14.26
CA PHE A 267 8.94 -24.00 13.77
C PHE A 267 9.58 -23.36 12.54
N GLY A 268 10.89 -23.58 12.40
CA GLY A 268 11.69 -23.14 11.25
C GLY A 268 11.94 -21.63 11.18
N GLY A 269 11.68 -20.90 12.26
CA GLY A 269 11.76 -19.44 12.32
C GLY A 269 13.05 -18.87 12.90
N ILE A 270 13.18 -17.55 12.81
CA ILE A 270 14.26 -16.76 13.41
C ILE A 270 13.62 -15.70 14.30
N VAL A 271 14.02 -15.61 15.58
CA VAL A 271 13.59 -14.53 16.47
C VAL A 271 14.81 -13.92 17.15
N ALA A 272 15.01 -12.62 16.96
CA ALA A 272 16.14 -11.88 17.50
C ALA A 272 15.72 -10.49 18.01
N GLY A 273 16.42 -9.96 19.02
CA GLY A 273 16.16 -8.63 19.60
C GLY A 273 15.66 -8.68 21.05
N HIS A 274 14.60 -7.92 21.36
CA HIS A 274 14.09 -7.77 22.73
C HIS A 274 12.55 -7.80 22.81
N ASN A 275 11.99 -8.72 23.58
CA ASN A 275 10.53 -8.94 23.73
C ASN A 275 9.80 -9.26 22.40
N ASN A 276 10.49 -9.87 21.42
CA ASN A 276 9.92 -10.20 20.11
C ASN A 276 9.26 -11.60 20.09
N VAL A 277 8.30 -11.79 19.19
CA VAL A 277 7.48 -13.02 19.09
C VAL A 277 7.47 -13.56 17.66
N ILE A 278 7.66 -14.88 17.50
CA ILE A 278 7.31 -15.61 16.27
C ILE A 278 6.21 -16.63 16.56
N GLY A 279 5.17 -16.65 15.73
CA GLY A 279 3.99 -17.51 15.89
C GLY A 279 3.60 -18.32 14.65
N GLY A 280 3.94 -17.85 13.45
CA GLY A 280 3.66 -18.56 12.19
C GLY A 280 4.76 -19.55 11.80
N HIS A 281 4.41 -20.50 10.94
CA HIS A 281 5.36 -21.46 10.37
C HIS A 281 6.43 -20.71 9.56
N TYR A 282 7.71 -20.97 9.78
CA TYR A 282 8.83 -20.29 9.10
C TYR A 282 8.84 -18.75 9.24
N ALA A 283 8.15 -18.20 10.25
CA ALA A 283 8.10 -16.76 10.49
C ALA A 283 9.43 -16.20 11.02
N SER A 284 9.70 -14.92 10.76
CA SER A 284 10.96 -14.28 11.18
C SER A 284 10.77 -12.90 11.81
N VAL A 285 11.47 -12.65 12.91
CA VAL A 285 11.76 -11.31 13.44
C VAL A 285 13.27 -11.19 13.58
N THR A 286 13.92 -10.42 12.72
CA THR A 286 15.40 -10.34 12.68
C THR A 286 15.99 -9.28 13.60
N GLY A 287 15.17 -8.47 14.26
CA GLY A 287 15.62 -7.50 15.27
C GLY A 287 14.51 -6.60 15.82
N GLY A 288 14.92 -5.54 16.52
CA GLY A 288 14.01 -4.54 17.10
C GLY A 288 13.38 -4.96 18.43
N GLN A 289 12.26 -4.33 18.80
CA GLN A 289 11.60 -4.49 20.10
C GLN A 289 10.08 -4.74 19.99
N ALA A 290 9.53 -5.66 20.78
CA ALA A 290 8.09 -5.93 20.85
C ALA A 290 7.41 -6.24 19.48
N ASN A 291 8.19 -6.68 18.49
CA ASN A 291 7.73 -7.04 17.16
C ASN A 291 7.15 -8.47 17.16
N GLN A 292 6.10 -8.70 16.37
CA GLN A 292 5.36 -9.97 16.35
C GLN A 292 5.17 -10.47 14.92
N ALA A 293 5.77 -11.61 14.55
CA ALA A 293 5.55 -12.27 13.26
C ALA A 293 4.66 -13.50 13.44
N LEU A 294 3.34 -13.34 13.39
CA LEU A 294 2.35 -14.38 13.72
C LEU A 294 1.76 -15.09 12.49
N GLY A 295 1.86 -14.52 11.29
CA GLY A 295 1.43 -15.18 10.05
C GLY A 295 2.47 -16.17 9.51
N ASP A 296 2.04 -17.23 8.83
CA ASP A 296 2.97 -18.20 8.23
C ASP A 296 3.80 -17.54 7.12
N TRP A 297 5.09 -17.89 7.04
CA TRP A 297 6.09 -17.27 6.17
C TRP A 297 6.19 -15.73 6.27
N SER A 298 5.70 -15.14 7.37
CA SER A 298 5.75 -13.69 7.56
C SER A 298 7.09 -13.21 8.11
N SER A 299 7.41 -11.93 7.88
CA SER A 299 8.70 -11.35 8.27
C SER A 299 8.56 -9.96 8.88
N VAL A 300 9.30 -9.69 9.95
CA VAL A 300 9.47 -8.36 10.53
C VAL A 300 10.97 -8.05 10.67
N SER A 301 11.48 -7.16 9.82
CA SER A 301 12.92 -6.92 9.72
C SER A 301 13.50 -6.02 10.82
N GLY A 302 12.65 -5.43 11.67
CA GLY A 302 13.08 -4.60 12.79
C GLY A 302 12.02 -3.58 13.24
N GLY A 303 12.48 -2.47 13.80
CA GLY A 303 11.61 -1.43 14.35
C GLY A 303 11.04 -1.79 15.73
N SER A 304 9.89 -1.24 16.09
CA SER A 304 9.23 -1.45 17.39
C SER A 304 7.72 -1.69 17.24
N GLN A 305 7.15 -2.64 17.98
CA GLN A 305 5.70 -2.96 18.01
C GLN A 305 5.08 -3.37 16.65
N ASN A 306 5.89 -3.65 15.64
CA ASN A 306 5.41 -4.04 14.32
C ASN A 306 4.84 -5.46 14.34
N THR A 307 3.65 -5.68 13.78
CA THR A 307 2.86 -6.90 13.95
C THR A 307 2.38 -7.46 12.61
N THR A 308 2.55 -8.78 12.40
CA THR A 308 1.81 -9.56 11.41
C THR A 308 0.81 -10.48 12.11
N VAL A 309 -0.30 -10.83 11.44
CA VAL A 309 -1.44 -11.53 12.08
C VAL A 309 -1.54 -13.00 11.65
N PHE A 310 -1.77 -13.89 12.63
CA PHE A 310 -1.97 -15.32 12.41
C PHE A 310 -3.18 -15.63 11.51
N GLY A 311 -3.02 -16.57 10.58
CA GLY A 311 -4.08 -17.09 9.70
C GLY A 311 -4.58 -16.15 8.60
N LEU A 312 -4.49 -14.83 8.80
CA LEU A 312 -4.87 -13.80 7.83
C LEU A 312 -3.66 -13.13 7.16
N GLY A 313 -2.55 -12.96 7.89
CA GLY A 313 -1.33 -12.29 7.44
C GLY A 313 -0.26 -13.22 6.86
N ASN A 314 -0.64 -14.33 6.23
CA ASN A 314 0.33 -15.28 5.68
C ASN A 314 1.12 -14.64 4.51
N PHE A 315 2.42 -14.91 4.43
CA PHE A 315 3.40 -14.26 3.53
C PHE A 315 3.49 -12.72 3.66
N SER A 316 3.03 -12.12 4.76
CA SER A 316 3.12 -10.68 4.97
C SER A 316 4.51 -10.22 5.41
N SER A 317 4.81 -8.94 5.24
CA SER A 317 6.11 -8.36 5.64
C SER A 317 5.99 -6.96 6.26
N VAL A 318 6.81 -6.70 7.28
CA VAL A 318 7.02 -5.35 7.82
C VAL A 318 8.52 -5.05 7.90
N SER A 319 9.03 -4.14 7.08
CA SER A 319 10.46 -3.87 6.99
C SER A 319 11.03 -3.04 8.15
N GLY A 320 10.17 -2.40 8.96
CA GLY A 320 10.59 -1.64 10.14
C GLY A 320 9.54 -0.63 10.58
N GLY A 321 9.97 0.46 11.21
CA GLY A 321 9.09 1.52 11.72
C GLY A 321 8.57 1.27 13.14
N PHE A 322 7.50 1.96 13.53
CA PHE A 322 6.83 1.83 14.82
C PHE A 322 5.35 1.45 14.63
N ASN A 323 4.89 0.41 15.33
CA ASN A 323 3.48 0.01 15.46
C ASN A 323 2.74 -0.17 14.12
N ASN A 324 3.44 -0.68 13.09
CA ASN A 324 2.83 -1.00 11.80
C ASN A 324 2.21 -2.41 11.81
N LEU A 325 1.08 -2.59 11.11
CA LEU A 325 0.28 -3.81 11.11
C LEU A 325 0.11 -4.40 9.70
N ALA A 326 0.61 -5.61 9.46
CA ALA A 326 0.39 -6.34 8.20
C ALA A 326 -0.48 -7.59 8.44
N SER A 327 -1.79 -7.46 8.22
CA SER A 327 -2.80 -8.48 8.54
C SER A 327 -3.44 -9.16 7.32
N GLY A 328 -3.16 -8.70 6.10
CA GLY A 328 -3.62 -9.34 4.86
C GLY A 328 -2.61 -10.33 4.26
N ILE A 329 -3.09 -11.31 3.47
CA ILE A 329 -2.24 -12.32 2.83
C ILE A 329 -1.36 -11.63 1.77
N HIS A 330 -0.05 -11.88 1.76
CA HIS A 330 0.94 -11.17 0.93
C HIS A 330 0.94 -9.63 1.12
N SER A 331 0.42 -9.11 2.24
CA SER A 331 0.46 -7.67 2.52
C SER A 331 1.83 -7.17 2.96
N SER A 332 2.17 -5.90 2.71
CA SER A 332 3.51 -5.38 3.00
C SER A 332 3.53 -3.93 3.50
N VAL A 333 4.19 -3.69 4.64
CA VAL A 333 4.50 -2.33 5.14
C VAL A 333 6.00 -2.09 5.12
N SER A 334 6.45 -1.12 4.32
CA SER A 334 7.90 -0.83 4.20
C SER A 334 8.47 -0.05 5.40
N GLY A 335 7.62 0.51 6.25
CA GLY A 335 8.00 1.18 7.49
C GLY A 335 7.03 2.31 7.86
N GLY A 336 7.50 3.26 8.67
CA GLY A 336 6.71 4.42 9.11
C GLY A 336 6.14 4.26 10.52
N PHE A 337 5.07 4.98 10.82
CA PHE A 337 4.37 5.01 12.11
C PHE A 337 2.89 4.66 11.92
N ASP A 338 2.34 3.74 12.71
CA ASP A 338 0.90 3.41 12.77
C ASP A 338 0.25 3.08 11.39
N ASN A 339 1.00 2.52 10.43
CA ASN A 339 0.44 2.15 9.12
C ASN A 339 -0.12 0.72 9.13
N ALA A 340 -1.25 0.49 8.44
CA ALA A 340 -1.96 -0.79 8.41
C ALA A 340 -2.20 -1.31 6.98
N THR A 341 -1.94 -2.59 6.73
CA THR A 341 -2.27 -3.30 5.49
C THR A 341 -3.09 -4.55 5.79
N SER A 342 -4.38 -4.55 5.46
CA SER A 342 -5.31 -5.67 5.75
C SER A 342 -5.89 -6.35 4.51
N GLY A 343 -5.80 -5.73 3.33
CA GLY A 343 -6.21 -6.36 2.08
C GLY A 343 -5.18 -7.37 1.59
N SER A 344 -5.62 -8.46 0.94
CA SER A 344 -4.68 -9.40 0.31
C SER A 344 -3.91 -8.71 -0.83
N PHE A 345 -2.59 -8.90 -0.91
CA PHE A 345 -1.67 -8.19 -1.80
C PHE A 345 -1.66 -6.66 -1.64
N SER A 346 -2.14 -6.12 -0.51
CA SER A 346 -2.09 -4.68 -0.23
C SER A 346 -0.70 -4.21 0.20
N SER A 347 -0.41 -2.91 0.03
CA SER A 347 0.89 -2.35 0.41
C SER A 347 0.82 -0.92 0.96
N VAL A 348 1.66 -0.63 1.96
CA VAL A 348 1.98 0.74 2.40
C VAL A 348 3.49 0.94 2.32
N SER A 349 3.93 1.88 1.49
CA SER A 349 5.38 2.16 1.31
C SER A 349 6.00 3.02 2.41
N GLY A 350 5.19 3.57 3.33
CA GLY A 350 5.66 4.30 4.51
C GLY A 350 4.68 5.36 4.99
N GLY A 351 5.18 6.36 5.72
CA GLY A 351 4.39 7.48 6.21
C GLY A 351 3.85 7.26 7.63
N SER A 352 2.73 7.91 7.93
CA SER A 352 2.08 7.90 9.25
C SER A 352 0.59 7.59 9.11
N GLU A 353 0.01 6.74 9.95
CA GLU A 353 -1.46 6.55 10.04
C GLU A 353 -2.13 6.03 8.75
N ASN A 354 -1.37 5.52 7.74
CA ASN A 354 -1.94 5.15 6.44
C ASN A 354 -2.52 3.72 6.43
N THR A 355 -3.66 3.52 5.75
CA THR A 355 -4.38 2.24 5.69
C THR A 355 -4.56 1.74 4.25
N ALA A 356 -4.18 0.49 3.97
CA ALA A 356 -4.48 -0.19 2.71
C ALA A 356 -5.28 -1.48 3.00
N SER A 357 -6.61 -1.42 2.85
CA SER A 357 -7.54 -2.50 3.23
C SER A 357 -8.20 -3.20 2.04
N GLY A 358 -8.17 -2.61 0.84
CA GLY A 358 -8.67 -3.25 -0.37
C GLY A 358 -7.72 -4.34 -0.90
N ILE A 359 -8.26 -5.35 -1.60
CA ILE A 359 -7.42 -6.37 -2.26
C ILE A 359 -6.63 -5.70 -3.40
N VAL A 360 -5.31 -5.90 -3.43
CA VAL A 360 -4.35 -5.18 -4.30
C VAL A 360 -4.40 -3.64 -4.15
N SER A 361 -4.82 -3.13 -2.98
CA SER A 361 -4.76 -1.69 -2.69
C SER A 361 -3.33 -1.21 -2.39
N SER A 362 -3.04 0.06 -2.60
CA SER A 362 -1.71 0.63 -2.31
C SER A 362 -1.77 2.06 -1.76
N VAL A 363 -0.93 2.34 -0.76
CA VAL A 363 -0.65 3.71 -0.32
C VAL A 363 0.86 3.96 -0.37
N SER A 364 1.30 4.89 -1.20
CA SER A 364 2.74 5.16 -1.39
C SER A 364 3.37 6.01 -0.27
N GLY A 365 2.57 6.58 0.63
CA GLY A 365 3.04 7.30 1.81
C GLY A 365 2.10 8.41 2.26
N GLY A 366 2.65 9.43 2.92
CA GLY A 366 1.88 10.57 3.44
C GLY A 366 1.37 10.35 4.87
N ARG A 367 0.26 11.01 5.23
CA ARG A 367 -0.38 10.89 6.55
C ARG A 367 -1.87 10.58 6.45
N ASN A 368 -2.37 9.61 7.22
CA ASN A 368 -3.81 9.31 7.33
C ASN A 368 -4.49 9.13 5.97
N ASN A 369 -3.83 8.46 5.02
CA ASN A 369 -4.38 8.15 3.70
C ASN A 369 -4.94 6.72 3.67
N THR A 370 -6.09 6.52 3.04
CA THR A 370 -6.83 5.24 3.03
C THR A 370 -7.06 4.73 1.61
N ALA A 371 -6.68 3.48 1.33
CA ALA A 371 -6.99 2.78 0.07
C ALA A 371 -7.79 1.50 0.40
N SER A 372 -9.12 1.57 0.29
CA SER A 372 -10.03 0.53 0.79
C SER A 372 -10.81 -0.22 -0.30
N GLY A 373 -10.97 0.35 -1.50
CA GLY A 373 -11.57 -0.36 -2.65
C GLY A 373 -10.64 -1.39 -3.28
N HIS A 374 -11.15 -2.37 -4.02
CA HIS A 374 -10.29 -3.35 -4.71
C HIS A 374 -9.48 -2.66 -5.82
N TRP A 375 -8.17 -2.92 -5.91
CA TRP A 375 -7.23 -2.21 -6.80
C TRP A 375 -7.21 -0.67 -6.62
N SER A 376 -7.61 -0.15 -5.46
CA SER A 376 -7.53 1.28 -5.13
C SER A 376 -6.08 1.75 -4.92
N SER A 377 -5.81 3.04 -5.12
CA SER A 377 -4.47 3.60 -4.88
C SER A 377 -4.49 5.03 -4.34
N VAL A 378 -3.62 5.31 -3.38
CA VAL A 378 -3.32 6.68 -2.93
C VAL A 378 -1.81 6.94 -3.02
N SER A 379 -1.40 7.87 -3.89
CA SER A 379 0.03 8.12 -4.14
C SER A 379 0.72 9.00 -3.08
N GLY A 380 -0.04 9.56 -2.13
CA GLY A 380 0.49 10.32 -0.99
C GLY A 380 -0.47 11.39 -0.48
N GLY A 381 0.09 12.45 0.14
CA GLY A 381 -0.67 13.58 0.67
C GLY A 381 -1.10 13.39 2.13
N SER A 382 -2.18 14.06 2.54
CA SER A 382 -2.74 13.99 3.91
C SER A 382 -4.25 13.81 3.90
N GLY A 383 -4.78 12.77 4.55
CA GLY A 383 -6.23 12.60 4.69
C GLY A 383 -6.98 12.14 3.43
N ASN A 384 -6.29 11.63 2.41
CA ASN A 384 -6.92 11.23 1.14
C ASN A 384 -7.50 9.81 1.19
N GLU A 385 -8.68 9.58 0.62
CA GLU A 385 -9.36 8.28 0.60
C GLU A 385 -9.67 7.80 -0.83
N ALA A 386 -9.38 6.53 -1.12
CA ALA A 386 -9.72 5.81 -2.35
C ALA A 386 -10.51 4.53 -1.99
N SER A 387 -11.84 4.64 -1.91
CA SER A 387 -12.73 3.59 -1.40
C SER A 387 -13.54 2.84 -2.45
N GLY A 388 -13.67 3.36 -3.69
CA GLY A 388 -14.29 2.63 -4.81
C GLY A 388 -13.35 1.61 -5.49
N ASP A 389 -13.88 0.61 -6.19
CA ASP A 389 -13.01 -0.33 -6.92
C ASP A 389 -12.28 0.36 -8.07
N ARG A 390 -10.96 0.19 -8.17
CA ARG A 390 -10.06 0.88 -9.11
C ARG A 390 -10.12 2.40 -8.98
N SER A 391 -10.52 2.92 -7.82
CA SER A 391 -10.41 4.33 -7.48
C SER A 391 -8.95 4.77 -7.34
N SER A 392 -8.68 6.06 -7.52
CA SER A 392 -7.32 6.60 -7.35
C SER A 392 -7.29 8.03 -6.85
N VAL A 393 -6.41 8.31 -5.88
CA VAL A 393 -6.08 9.68 -5.46
C VAL A 393 -4.57 9.91 -5.60
N SER A 394 -4.18 10.80 -6.51
CA SER A 394 -2.75 11.03 -6.81
C SER A 394 -2.02 11.90 -5.76
N GLY A 395 -2.74 12.45 -4.79
CA GLY A 395 -2.17 13.22 -3.66
C GLY A 395 -3.09 14.35 -3.21
N GLY A 396 -2.52 15.40 -2.63
CA GLY A 396 -3.25 16.55 -2.09
C GLY A 396 -3.65 16.38 -0.62
N GLU A 397 -4.68 17.10 -0.19
CA GLU A 397 -5.22 17.04 1.17
C GLU A 397 -6.73 16.79 1.17
N SER A 398 -7.20 15.85 1.98
CA SER A 398 -8.63 15.54 2.19
C SER A 398 -9.44 15.26 0.92
N ASN A 399 -8.85 14.62 -0.10
CA ASN A 399 -9.55 14.25 -1.34
C ASN A 399 -10.10 12.82 -1.30
N GLU A 400 -11.26 12.59 -1.90
CA GLU A 400 -12.04 11.35 -1.83
C GLU A 400 -12.35 10.79 -3.23
N ALA A 401 -12.15 9.49 -3.44
CA ALA A 401 -12.53 8.76 -4.65
C ALA A 401 -13.29 7.48 -4.27
N SER A 402 -14.61 7.58 -4.13
CA SER A 402 -15.44 6.61 -3.38
C SER A 402 -16.32 5.67 -4.22
N ASP A 403 -16.49 5.92 -5.52
CA ASP A 403 -17.20 4.99 -6.43
C ASP A 403 -16.23 4.34 -7.45
N ASN A 404 -16.70 3.32 -8.15
CA ASN A 404 -15.95 2.48 -9.08
C ASN A 404 -15.28 3.31 -10.17
N ASN A 405 -13.99 3.08 -10.41
CA ASN A 405 -13.17 3.81 -11.38
C ASN A 405 -13.15 5.35 -11.21
N SER A 406 -13.55 5.87 -10.04
CA SER A 406 -13.43 7.30 -9.71
C SER A 406 -11.96 7.74 -9.59
N SER A 407 -11.68 9.04 -9.79
CA SER A 407 -10.31 9.54 -9.69
C SER A 407 -10.23 11.00 -9.23
N VAL A 408 -9.25 11.29 -8.36
CA VAL A 408 -8.87 12.66 -8.00
C VAL A 408 -7.37 12.85 -8.20
N SER A 409 -6.98 13.74 -9.10
CA SER A 409 -5.56 13.99 -9.42
C SER A 409 -4.83 14.85 -8.38
N GLY A 410 -5.55 15.43 -7.41
CA GLY A 410 -5.01 16.16 -6.27
C GLY A 410 -5.89 17.34 -5.84
N GLY A 411 -5.29 18.31 -5.16
CA GLY A 411 -5.98 19.50 -4.64
C GLY A 411 -6.35 19.39 -3.16
N LEU A 412 -7.39 20.10 -2.74
CA LEU A 412 -7.87 20.17 -1.36
C LEU A 412 -9.38 19.90 -1.29
N GLU A 413 -9.83 18.97 -0.45
CA GLU A 413 -11.26 18.74 -0.17
C GLU A 413 -12.09 18.38 -1.43
N ASN A 414 -11.53 17.69 -2.44
CA ASN A 414 -12.27 17.32 -3.66
C ASN A 414 -12.78 15.88 -3.62
N THR A 415 -14.00 15.63 -4.11
CA THR A 415 -14.68 14.33 -4.05
C THR A 415 -15.13 13.84 -5.43
N ALA A 416 -14.78 12.60 -5.78
CA ALA A 416 -15.24 11.88 -6.96
C ALA A 416 -16.06 10.65 -6.53
N SER A 417 -17.39 10.75 -6.55
CA SER A 417 -18.31 9.82 -5.88
C SER A 417 -19.39 9.22 -6.80
N GLY A 418 -19.14 9.19 -8.11
CA GLY A 418 -19.96 8.46 -9.09
C GLY A 418 -19.11 7.54 -9.98
N ASP A 419 -19.69 6.48 -10.55
CA ASP A 419 -19.00 5.52 -11.42
C ASP A 419 -18.25 6.27 -12.54
N ARG A 420 -16.93 6.06 -12.62
CA ARG A 420 -16.02 6.72 -13.59
C ARG A 420 -16.02 8.26 -13.52
N SER A 421 -16.38 8.84 -12.38
CA SER A 421 -16.24 10.27 -12.11
C SER A 421 -14.76 10.70 -12.03
N SER A 422 -14.47 11.97 -12.29
CA SER A 422 -13.10 12.50 -12.21
C SER A 422 -13.03 13.94 -11.72
N VAL A 423 -12.05 14.23 -10.86
CA VAL A 423 -11.67 15.60 -10.49
C VAL A 423 -10.18 15.80 -10.74
N SER A 424 -9.83 16.67 -11.69
CA SER A 424 -8.42 16.90 -12.05
C SER A 424 -7.66 17.81 -11.06
N GLY A 425 -8.36 18.43 -10.11
CA GLY A 425 -7.79 19.21 -9.02
C GLY A 425 -8.70 20.34 -8.54
N GLY A 426 -8.10 21.35 -7.91
CA GLY A 426 -8.81 22.51 -7.37
C GLY A 426 -9.17 22.36 -5.89
N ARG A 427 -10.28 22.97 -5.45
CA ARG A 427 -10.73 22.92 -4.06
C ARG A 427 -12.25 22.77 -3.88
N ASN A 428 -12.71 21.83 -3.05
CA ASN A 428 -14.17 21.60 -2.81
C ASN A 428 -14.94 21.26 -4.10
N ASN A 429 -14.31 20.62 -5.07
CA ASN A 429 -14.97 20.19 -6.30
C ASN A 429 -15.59 18.80 -6.14
N LEU A 430 -16.84 18.62 -6.58
CA LEU A 430 -17.62 17.40 -6.42
C LEU A 430 -18.03 16.84 -7.79
N ALA A 431 -17.53 15.65 -8.14
CA ALA A 431 -17.96 14.89 -9.31
C ALA A 431 -18.76 13.65 -8.85
N SER A 432 -20.09 13.81 -8.71
CA SER A 432 -20.98 12.79 -8.11
C SER A 432 -21.91 12.09 -9.10
N GLY A 433 -22.00 12.58 -10.35
CA GLY A 433 -22.70 11.86 -11.42
C GLY A 433 -21.83 10.75 -12.03
N ASN A 434 -22.43 9.66 -12.50
CA ASN A 434 -21.70 8.64 -13.27
C ASN A 434 -21.14 9.28 -14.56
N TRP A 435 -19.88 9.02 -14.89
CA TRP A 435 -19.11 9.65 -15.96
C TRP A 435 -19.00 11.19 -15.85
N SER A 436 -19.22 11.76 -14.66
CA SER A 436 -19.08 13.21 -14.46
C SER A 436 -17.61 13.65 -14.40
N SER A 437 -17.34 14.92 -14.68
CA SER A 437 -15.98 15.47 -14.60
C SER A 437 -15.93 16.90 -14.09
N VAL A 438 -14.96 17.20 -13.23
CA VAL A 438 -14.59 18.57 -12.86
C VAL A 438 -13.09 18.78 -13.12
N SER A 439 -12.74 19.59 -14.13
CA SER A 439 -11.33 19.77 -14.52
C SER A 439 -10.56 20.76 -13.62
N GLY A 440 -11.25 21.46 -12.72
CA GLY A 440 -10.63 22.32 -11.71
C GLY A 440 -11.55 23.41 -11.18
N GLY A 441 -10.96 24.51 -10.71
CA GLY A 441 -11.67 25.61 -10.05
C GLY A 441 -11.95 25.32 -8.58
N SER A 442 -13.02 25.89 -8.02
CA SER A 442 -13.40 25.64 -6.62
C SER A 442 -14.91 25.68 -6.37
N TYR A 443 -15.41 24.81 -5.48
CA TYR A 443 -16.83 24.64 -5.17
C TYR A 443 -17.70 24.20 -6.38
N ASN A 444 -17.08 23.65 -7.43
CA ASN A 444 -17.78 23.24 -8.64
C ASN A 444 -18.38 21.84 -8.49
N THR A 445 -19.64 21.65 -8.92
CA THR A 445 -20.39 20.40 -8.78
C THR A 445 -20.81 19.84 -10.14
N ALA A 446 -20.42 18.61 -10.46
CA ALA A 446 -20.89 17.84 -11.61
C ALA A 446 -21.66 16.60 -11.11
N SER A 447 -22.98 16.74 -10.93
CA SER A 447 -23.85 15.72 -10.33
C SER A 447 -24.75 14.99 -11.33
N GLY A 448 -24.90 15.52 -12.55
CA GLY A 448 -25.62 14.83 -13.62
C GLY A 448 -24.81 13.68 -14.23
N HIS A 449 -25.47 12.64 -14.73
CA HIS A 449 -24.82 11.58 -15.52
C HIS A 449 -24.16 12.20 -16.77
N ARG A 450 -22.86 11.96 -16.99
CA ARG A 450 -22.02 12.60 -18.02
C ARG A 450 -21.96 14.14 -17.93
N SER A 451 -22.28 14.73 -16.78
CA SER A 451 -22.14 16.17 -16.59
C SER A 451 -20.67 16.62 -16.55
N SER A 452 -20.40 17.88 -16.89
CA SER A 452 -19.03 18.42 -16.85
C SER A 452 -18.96 19.87 -16.36
N VAL A 453 -17.97 20.17 -15.53
CA VAL A 453 -17.60 21.54 -15.17
C VAL A 453 -16.10 21.75 -15.41
N SER A 454 -15.73 22.59 -16.38
CA SER A 454 -14.31 22.73 -16.74
C SER A 454 -13.51 23.52 -15.69
N ALA A 455 -14.06 24.61 -15.14
CA ALA A 455 -13.38 25.47 -14.18
C ALA A 455 -14.36 26.42 -13.46
N GLY A 456 -13.81 27.42 -12.76
CA GLY A 456 -14.56 28.55 -12.19
C GLY A 456 -14.85 28.40 -10.69
N TRP A 457 -15.87 29.11 -10.21
CA TRP A 457 -16.30 29.13 -8.81
C TRP A 457 -17.79 28.80 -8.68
N THR A 458 -18.17 27.91 -7.77
CA THR A 458 -19.57 27.50 -7.46
C THR A 458 -20.44 27.12 -8.67
N ASN A 459 -19.86 26.67 -9.78
CA ASN A 459 -20.61 26.27 -10.97
C ASN A 459 -21.20 24.86 -10.81
N THR A 460 -22.44 24.65 -11.25
CA THR A 460 -23.17 23.38 -11.08
C THR A 460 -23.66 22.83 -12.42
N ALA A 461 -23.32 21.58 -12.75
CA ALA A 461 -23.85 20.81 -13.87
C ALA A 461 -24.59 19.58 -13.33
N SER A 462 -25.93 19.66 -13.25
CA SER A 462 -26.77 18.65 -12.59
C SER A 462 -27.70 17.89 -13.55
N GLY A 463 -27.91 18.40 -14.76
CA GLY A 463 -28.66 17.70 -15.82
C GLY A 463 -27.86 16.54 -16.44
N PHE A 464 -28.56 15.54 -16.99
CA PHE A 464 -27.94 14.49 -17.82
C PHE A 464 -27.23 15.14 -19.03
N GLU A 465 -25.96 14.84 -19.26
CA GLU A 465 -25.11 15.45 -20.31
C GLU A 465 -25.07 17.00 -20.28
N SER A 466 -25.28 17.60 -19.10
CA SER A 466 -25.14 19.04 -18.89
C SER A 466 -23.68 19.50 -18.83
N SER A 467 -23.41 20.77 -19.16
CA SER A 467 -22.05 21.31 -19.15
C SER A 467 -21.97 22.77 -18.68
N VAL A 468 -20.94 23.08 -17.88
CA VAL A 468 -20.55 24.46 -17.56
C VAL A 468 -19.07 24.67 -17.85
N SER A 469 -18.76 25.50 -18.86
CA SER A 469 -17.37 25.72 -19.29
C SER A 469 -16.55 26.62 -18.34
N GLY A 470 -17.20 27.34 -17.43
CA GLY A 470 -16.53 28.14 -16.40
C GLY A 470 -17.41 29.25 -15.83
N GLY A 471 -16.76 30.30 -15.32
CA GLY A 471 -17.42 31.46 -14.72
C GLY A 471 -17.66 31.32 -13.21
N HIS A 472 -18.70 31.99 -12.70
CA HIS A 472 -19.02 32.08 -11.29
C HIS A 472 -20.52 31.82 -11.06
N ASN A 473 -20.88 30.82 -10.25
CA ASN A 473 -22.26 30.53 -9.86
C ASN A 473 -23.21 30.26 -11.04
N ASN A 474 -22.72 29.64 -12.12
CA ASN A 474 -23.55 29.25 -13.26
C ASN A 474 -24.13 27.84 -13.07
N GLU A 475 -25.37 27.62 -13.48
CA GLU A 475 -26.10 26.35 -13.33
C GLU A 475 -26.56 25.78 -14.68
N ALA A 476 -26.24 24.52 -14.97
CA ALA A 476 -26.75 23.74 -16.09
C ALA A 476 -27.53 22.52 -15.54
N SER A 477 -28.83 22.67 -15.31
CA SER A 477 -29.70 21.66 -14.70
C SER A 477 -30.63 20.94 -15.68
N GLY A 478 -30.79 21.46 -16.90
CA GLY A 478 -31.52 20.78 -17.96
C GLY A 478 -30.75 19.60 -18.57
N VAL A 479 -31.46 18.60 -19.08
CA VAL A 479 -30.85 17.52 -19.89
C VAL A 479 -30.23 18.14 -21.14
N GLU A 480 -28.96 17.82 -21.44
CA GLU A 480 -28.17 18.39 -22.55
C GLU A 480 -28.06 19.93 -22.49
N SER A 481 -28.22 20.54 -21.31
CA SER A 481 -28.09 21.99 -21.12
C SER A 481 -26.63 22.45 -21.08
N SER A 482 -26.37 23.71 -21.44
CA SER A 482 -25.03 24.27 -21.45
C SER A 482 -24.95 25.72 -20.97
N VAL A 483 -23.93 26.02 -20.17
CA VAL A 483 -23.53 27.40 -19.87
C VAL A 483 -22.05 27.61 -20.21
N SER A 484 -21.77 28.46 -21.20
CA SER A 484 -20.39 28.68 -21.68
C SER A 484 -19.55 29.58 -20.77
N GLY A 485 -20.16 30.25 -19.79
CA GLY A 485 -19.46 31.06 -18.79
C GLY A 485 -20.34 32.18 -18.22
N GLY A 486 -19.71 33.27 -17.78
CA GLY A 486 -20.40 34.41 -17.17
C GLY A 486 -20.59 34.27 -15.66
N VAL A 487 -21.58 34.96 -15.11
CA VAL A 487 -21.92 35.00 -13.68
C VAL A 487 -23.41 34.75 -13.47
N ASP A 488 -23.80 33.94 -12.48
CA ASP A 488 -25.21 33.71 -12.07
C ASP A 488 -26.16 33.25 -13.20
N ASN A 489 -25.68 32.62 -14.28
CA ASN A 489 -26.53 32.21 -15.41
C ASN A 489 -27.10 30.79 -15.23
N THR A 490 -28.34 30.57 -15.66
CA THR A 490 -29.05 29.28 -15.49
C THR A 490 -29.55 28.73 -16.83
N ALA A 491 -29.22 27.47 -17.14
CA ALA A 491 -29.76 26.70 -18.26
C ALA A 491 -30.50 25.46 -17.72
N SER A 492 -31.82 25.56 -17.52
CA SER A 492 -32.64 24.54 -16.85
C SER A 492 -33.59 23.77 -17.79
N GLY A 493 -33.81 24.28 -19.02
CA GLY A 493 -34.59 23.57 -20.04
C GLY A 493 -33.80 22.43 -20.70
N ARG A 494 -34.48 21.40 -21.22
CA ARG A 494 -33.81 20.38 -22.08
C ARG A 494 -33.18 21.07 -23.29
N THR A 495 -31.93 20.74 -23.60
CA THR A 495 -31.14 21.32 -24.71
C THR A 495 -31.14 22.86 -24.70
N SER A 496 -31.24 23.47 -23.51
CA SER A 496 -31.14 24.93 -23.32
C SER A 496 -29.68 25.39 -23.31
N SER A 497 -29.44 26.65 -23.65
CA SER A 497 -28.08 27.21 -23.67
C SER A 497 -28.00 28.65 -23.20
N VAL A 498 -26.97 28.96 -22.41
CA VAL A 498 -26.57 30.35 -22.11
C VAL A 498 -25.10 30.55 -22.48
N SER A 499 -24.83 31.43 -23.46
CA SER A 499 -23.46 31.66 -23.96
C SER A 499 -22.62 32.57 -23.04
N GLY A 500 -23.24 33.22 -22.04
CA GLY A 500 -22.55 34.00 -21.02
C GLY A 500 -23.40 35.14 -20.45
N GLY A 501 -22.74 36.20 -19.97
CA GLY A 501 -23.40 37.38 -19.38
C GLY A 501 -23.57 37.28 -17.86
N TRP A 502 -24.53 38.03 -17.31
CA TRP A 502 -24.87 38.03 -15.88
C TRP A 502 -26.37 37.80 -15.67
N GLN A 503 -26.74 36.84 -14.80
CA GLN A 503 -28.13 36.56 -14.40
C GLN A 503 -29.09 36.16 -15.55
N ASN A 504 -28.60 35.61 -16.66
CA ASN A 504 -29.45 35.18 -17.76
C ASN A 504 -30.03 33.77 -17.53
N SER A 505 -31.26 33.53 -17.98
CA SER A 505 -32.03 32.31 -17.73
C SER A 505 -32.55 31.69 -19.04
N ALA A 506 -32.26 30.41 -19.27
CA ALA A 506 -32.78 29.61 -20.37
C ALA A 506 -33.50 28.37 -19.82
N SER A 507 -34.81 28.51 -19.54
CA SER A 507 -35.63 27.48 -18.90
C SER A 507 -36.57 26.73 -19.85
N GLY A 508 -36.83 27.29 -21.04
CA GLY A 508 -37.59 26.62 -22.09
C GLY A 508 -36.83 25.47 -22.74
N VAL A 509 -37.55 24.47 -23.28
CA VAL A 509 -36.94 23.38 -24.08
C VAL A 509 -36.34 23.97 -25.36
N GLU A 510 -35.07 23.68 -25.67
CA GLU A 510 -34.36 24.26 -26.82
C GLU A 510 -34.31 25.80 -26.80
N SER A 511 -34.43 26.41 -25.61
CA SER A 511 -34.29 27.85 -25.42
C SER A 511 -32.83 28.30 -25.44
N SER A 512 -32.59 29.56 -25.76
CA SER A 512 -31.23 30.11 -25.81
C SER A 512 -31.12 31.57 -25.37
N VAL A 513 -30.08 31.89 -24.61
CA VAL A 513 -29.67 33.28 -24.33
C VAL A 513 -28.21 33.48 -24.72
N SER A 514 -27.95 34.32 -25.72
CA SER A 514 -26.59 34.55 -26.23
C SER A 514 -25.74 35.47 -25.34
N GLY A 515 -26.32 36.11 -24.33
CA GLY A 515 -25.61 36.89 -23.32
C GLY A 515 -26.44 38.04 -22.75
N GLY A 516 -25.75 39.08 -22.26
CA GLY A 516 -26.38 40.28 -21.69
C GLY A 516 -26.58 40.20 -20.17
N LEU A 517 -27.59 40.92 -19.67
CA LEU A 517 -27.93 41.02 -18.26
C LEU A 517 -29.41 40.69 -18.04
N ARG A 518 -29.73 39.74 -17.14
CA ARG A 518 -31.11 39.41 -16.72
C ARG A 518 -32.09 39.10 -17.88
N ASN A 519 -31.59 38.55 -18.97
CA ASN A 519 -32.47 38.11 -20.07
C ASN A 519 -33.02 36.71 -19.80
N GLU A 520 -34.30 36.47 -20.09
CA GLU A 520 -35.01 35.20 -19.88
C GLU A 520 -35.54 34.61 -21.21
N ALA A 521 -35.35 33.30 -21.40
CA ALA A 521 -35.95 32.52 -22.48
C ALA A 521 -36.65 31.27 -21.89
N SER A 522 -37.97 31.31 -21.73
CA SER A 522 -38.71 30.40 -20.82
C SER A 522 -39.73 29.44 -21.44
N ASP A 523 -40.05 29.56 -22.73
CA ASP A 523 -40.89 28.57 -23.46
C ASP A 523 -40.10 27.86 -24.57
N GLY A 524 -40.67 26.81 -25.18
CA GLY A 524 -40.00 25.99 -26.18
C GLY A 524 -39.47 26.79 -27.38
N ASN A 525 -38.22 26.57 -27.76
CA ASN A 525 -37.51 27.27 -28.84
C ASN A 525 -37.49 28.80 -28.71
N SER A 526 -37.71 29.36 -27.51
CA SER A 526 -37.58 30.79 -27.24
C SER A 526 -36.11 31.26 -27.29
N SER A 527 -35.87 32.51 -27.65
CA SER A 527 -34.50 33.03 -27.78
C SER A 527 -34.32 34.49 -27.42
N VAL A 528 -33.22 34.82 -26.74
CA VAL A 528 -32.78 36.20 -26.52
C VAL A 528 -31.32 36.37 -26.97
N SER A 529 -31.08 37.23 -27.98
CA SER A 529 -29.74 37.43 -28.55
C SER A 529 -28.83 38.34 -27.69
N GLY A 530 -29.37 38.98 -26.66
CA GLY A 530 -28.62 39.81 -25.70
C GLY A 530 -29.47 40.95 -25.15
N GLY A 531 -28.81 42.01 -24.66
CA GLY A 531 -29.48 43.18 -24.08
C GLY A 531 -29.57 43.12 -22.55
N VAL A 532 -30.54 43.86 -22.00
CA VAL A 532 -30.80 43.97 -20.55
C VAL A 532 -32.28 43.71 -20.27
N ASP A 533 -32.60 42.84 -19.31
CA ASP A 533 -33.97 42.60 -18.82
C ASP A 533 -35.01 42.19 -19.91
N ASN A 534 -34.58 41.56 -21.01
CA ASN A 534 -35.49 41.12 -22.08
C ASN A 534 -36.03 39.70 -21.84
N THR A 535 -37.30 39.46 -22.16
CA THR A 535 -38.00 38.19 -21.92
C THR A 535 -38.55 37.59 -23.22
N ALA A 536 -38.25 36.32 -23.51
CA ALA A 536 -38.85 35.52 -24.58
C ALA A 536 -39.60 34.33 -23.96
N SER A 537 -40.92 34.47 -23.76
CA SER A 537 -41.74 33.56 -22.95
C SER A 537 -42.89 32.89 -23.72
N GLY A 538 -42.92 33.03 -25.05
CA GLY A 538 -43.83 32.29 -25.93
C GLY A 538 -43.12 31.23 -26.77
N PHE A 539 -43.83 30.18 -27.18
CA PHE A 539 -43.28 29.10 -28.02
C PHE A 539 -42.76 29.64 -29.36
N ILE A 540 -41.48 29.43 -29.66
CA ILE A 540 -40.73 30.01 -30.80
C ILE A 540 -40.72 31.56 -30.78
N SER A 541 -40.76 32.18 -29.60
CA SER A 541 -40.58 33.64 -29.45
C SER A 541 -39.12 34.07 -29.59
N SER A 542 -38.89 35.34 -29.93
CA SER A 542 -37.52 35.89 -30.04
C SER A 542 -37.40 37.36 -29.65
N VAL A 543 -36.32 37.70 -28.94
CA VAL A 543 -35.90 39.10 -28.73
C VAL A 543 -34.46 39.28 -29.21
N SER A 544 -34.25 40.15 -30.20
CA SER A 544 -32.92 40.36 -30.80
C SER A 544 -32.00 41.26 -29.96
N GLY A 545 -32.52 41.89 -28.91
CA GLY A 545 -31.77 42.72 -27.96
C GLY A 545 -32.60 43.87 -27.40
N GLY A 546 -31.92 44.89 -26.86
CA GLY A 546 -32.56 46.08 -26.28
C GLY A 546 -32.65 46.05 -24.76
N VAL A 547 -33.62 46.78 -24.20
CA VAL A 547 -33.89 46.89 -22.76
C VAL A 547 -35.38 46.63 -22.49
N ASP A 548 -35.72 45.83 -21.47
CA ASP A 548 -37.10 45.59 -21.01
C ASP A 548 -38.10 45.08 -22.09
N ASN A 549 -37.63 44.46 -23.18
CA ASN A 549 -38.54 43.99 -24.25
C ASN A 549 -39.06 42.57 -23.97
N THR A 550 -40.35 42.34 -24.23
CA THR A 550 -41.04 41.06 -23.97
C THR A 550 -41.67 40.48 -25.24
N ALA A 551 -41.33 39.24 -25.58
CA ALA A 551 -41.96 38.44 -26.64
C ALA A 551 -42.65 37.21 -26.01
N SER A 552 -43.94 37.33 -25.71
CA SER A 552 -44.71 36.32 -24.96
C SER A 552 -45.75 35.57 -25.80
N GLY A 553 -46.05 36.05 -27.01
CA GLY A 553 -46.91 35.33 -27.96
C GLY A 553 -46.19 34.14 -28.61
N ILE A 554 -46.95 33.11 -29.02
CA ILE A 554 -46.41 32.02 -29.86
C ILE A 554 -45.89 32.63 -31.17
N ARG A 555 -44.64 32.35 -31.56
CA ARG A 555 -43.94 32.95 -32.72
C ARG A 555 -43.86 34.48 -32.70
N SER A 556 -43.96 35.10 -31.51
CA SER A 556 -43.79 36.55 -31.37
C SER A 556 -42.32 36.97 -31.56
N SER A 557 -42.09 38.23 -31.96
CA SER A 557 -40.73 38.76 -32.10
C SER A 557 -40.59 40.23 -31.74
N VAL A 558 -39.49 40.59 -31.08
CA VAL A 558 -39.08 41.99 -30.89
C VAL A 558 -37.65 42.18 -31.41
N SER A 559 -37.49 43.04 -32.42
CA SER A 559 -36.20 43.28 -33.08
C SER A 559 -35.23 44.17 -32.28
N GLY A 560 -35.68 44.76 -31.17
CA GLY A 560 -34.89 45.61 -30.29
C GLY A 560 -35.72 46.73 -29.64
N GLY A 561 -35.05 47.78 -29.16
CA GLY A 561 -35.70 48.95 -28.57
C GLY A 561 -35.75 48.92 -27.05
N SER A 562 -36.70 49.65 -26.47
CA SER A 562 -36.94 49.74 -25.02
C SER A 562 -38.41 49.45 -24.68
N GLY A 563 -38.69 48.57 -23.72
CA GLY A 563 -40.04 48.41 -23.17
C GLY A 563 -41.12 47.89 -24.14
N ASN A 564 -40.73 47.28 -25.27
CA ASN A 564 -41.69 46.84 -26.29
C ASN A 564 -42.23 45.43 -25.98
N GLU A 565 -43.50 45.20 -26.28
CA GLU A 565 -44.22 43.95 -26.01
C GLU A 565 -44.76 43.32 -27.31
N ALA A 566 -44.57 42.01 -27.49
CA ALA A 566 -45.18 41.21 -28.55
C ALA A 566 -45.89 40.00 -27.91
N SER A 567 -47.12 40.20 -27.45
CA SER A 567 -47.91 39.19 -26.73
C SER A 567 -48.95 38.48 -27.59
N GLY A 568 -49.24 39.02 -28.79
CA GLY A 568 -50.09 38.34 -29.78
C GLY A 568 -49.40 37.15 -30.47
N GLY A 569 -50.17 36.13 -30.87
CA GLY A 569 -49.62 35.03 -31.66
C GLY A 569 -49.21 35.49 -33.06
N GLU A 570 -48.00 35.14 -33.50
CA GLU A 570 -47.35 35.62 -34.74
C GLU A 570 -47.27 37.16 -34.82
N SER A 571 -47.23 37.83 -33.66
CA SER A 571 -47.03 39.29 -33.56
C SER A 571 -45.57 39.72 -33.69
N SER A 572 -45.33 40.98 -34.05
CA SER A 572 -43.97 41.53 -34.11
C SER A 572 -43.86 43.02 -33.80
N VAL A 573 -42.77 43.40 -33.13
CA VAL A 573 -42.37 44.80 -32.97
C VAL A 573 -40.99 45.00 -33.59
N SER A 574 -40.90 45.90 -34.57
CA SER A 574 -39.64 46.15 -35.32
C SER A 574 -38.63 47.04 -34.56
N GLY A 575 -38.86 47.27 -33.27
CA GLY A 575 -38.14 48.22 -32.42
C GLY A 575 -38.90 49.53 -32.23
N GLY A 576 -38.46 50.31 -31.24
CA GLY A 576 -39.12 51.53 -30.78
C GLY A 576 -38.96 51.71 -29.28
N GLN A 577 -39.84 52.53 -28.69
CA GLN A 577 -40.06 52.57 -27.25
C GLN A 577 -41.55 52.35 -26.95
N ASP A 578 -41.84 51.53 -25.94
CA ASP A 578 -43.16 51.32 -25.34
C ASP A 578 -44.28 50.92 -26.33
N LEU A 579 -43.94 50.20 -27.42
CA LEU A 579 -44.89 49.68 -28.39
C LEU A 579 -45.38 48.29 -27.97
N SER A 580 -46.69 48.02 -28.05
CA SER A 580 -47.28 46.72 -27.71
C SER A 580 -48.09 46.14 -28.88
N ALA A 581 -47.72 44.93 -29.33
CA ALA A 581 -48.36 44.15 -30.38
C ALA A 581 -49.12 42.96 -29.75
N VAL A 582 -50.40 43.17 -29.45
CA VAL A 582 -51.24 42.25 -28.64
C VAL A 582 -52.12 41.33 -29.49
N GLY A 583 -52.34 41.66 -30.76
CA GLY A 583 -53.22 40.91 -31.65
C GLY A 583 -52.56 39.71 -32.35
N LEU A 584 -53.38 38.75 -32.80
CA LEU A 584 -52.92 37.72 -33.73
C LEU A 584 -52.47 38.38 -35.04
N ASN A 585 -51.22 38.12 -35.47
CA ASN A 585 -50.57 38.75 -36.63
C ASN A 585 -50.44 40.29 -36.51
N ASP A 586 -50.41 40.84 -35.30
CA ASP A 586 -50.23 42.28 -35.03
C ASP A 586 -48.78 42.73 -35.30
N TRP A 587 -48.60 43.90 -35.90
CA TRP A 587 -47.28 44.46 -36.21
C TRP A 587 -47.20 45.93 -35.85
N GLN A 588 -46.22 46.27 -35.01
CA GLN A 588 -45.93 47.65 -34.63
C GLN A 588 -44.59 48.11 -35.24
N GLY A 589 -44.69 49.05 -36.19
CA GLY A 589 -43.59 49.56 -37.01
C GLY A 589 -43.00 50.91 -36.57
N GLY A 590 -43.37 51.43 -35.41
CA GLY A 590 -42.85 52.68 -34.86
C GLY A 590 -43.16 53.92 -35.72
N SER A 591 -42.24 54.90 -35.75
CA SER A 591 -42.49 56.22 -36.35
C SER A 591 -42.82 56.17 -37.84
N LEU A 592 -42.32 55.17 -38.58
CA LEU A 592 -42.48 55.07 -40.03
C LEU A 592 -43.95 55.10 -40.48
N ILE A 593 -44.86 54.57 -39.65
CA ILE A 593 -46.31 54.62 -39.89
C ILE A 593 -46.83 56.06 -39.75
N ALA A 594 -46.36 56.81 -38.75
CA ALA A 594 -46.70 58.21 -38.56
C ALA A 594 -46.08 59.10 -39.66
N ASP A 595 -44.82 58.85 -40.06
CA ASP A 595 -44.12 59.57 -41.11
C ASP A 595 -44.85 59.42 -42.47
N VAL A 596 -45.33 58.21 -42.79
CA VAL A 596 -46.15 57.93 -43.99
C VAL A 596 -47.53 58.57 -43.89
N ALA A 597 -48.19 58.52 -42.72
CA ALA A 597 -49.49 59.18 -42.52
C ALA A 597 -49.39 60.71 -42.59
N GLU A 598 -48.29 61.31 -42.12
CA GLU A 598 -48.04 62.74 -42.25
C GLU A 598 -47.79 63.12 -43.71
N LEU A 599 -47.03 62.31 -44.47
CA LEU A 599 -46.86 62.50 -45.92
C LEU A 599 -48.19 62.40 -46.67
N GLN A 600 -49.04 61.41 -46.36
CA GLN A 600 -50.39 61.31 -46.93
C GLN A 600 -51.27 62.53 -46.59
N THR A 601 -51.15 63.05 -45.37
CA THR A 601 -51.84 64.28 -44.94
C THR A 601 -51.32 65.51 -45.70
N ARG A 602 -49.99 65.66 -45.82
CA ARG A 602 -49.33 66.77 -46.54
C ARG A 602 -49.60 66.76 -48.05
N PHE A 603 -49.86 65.59 -48.64
CA PHE A 603 -50.26 65.43 -50.05
C PHE A 603 -51.78 65.25 -50.24
N THR A 604 -52.61 65.44 -49.21
CA THR A 604 -54.07 65.40 -49.36
C THR A 604 -54.53 66.48 -50.33
N GLY A 605 -55.27 66.08 -51.37
CA GLY A 605 -55.65 66.93 -52.51
C GLY A 605 -54.69 66.87 -53.71
N VAL A 606 -53.52 66.22 -53.60
CA VAL A 606 -52.61 66.00 -54.74
C VAL A 606 -52.73 64.56 -55.23
N SER A 607 -53.02 64.37 -56.52
CA SER A 607 -53.15 63.03 -57.13
C SER A 607 -52.65 62.99 -58.57
N ARG A 608 -52.32 61.79 -59.09
CA ARG A 608 -51.95 61.59 -60.50
C ARG A 608 -52.98 60.70 -61.19
N SER A 609 -53.51 61.17 -62.32
CA SER A 609 -54.45 60.43 -63.17
C SER A 609 -53.84 60.29 -64.57
N GLY A 610 -53.40 59.07 -64.92
CA GLY A 610 -52.57 58.84 -66.11
C GLY A 610 -51.29 59.66 -66.02
N ASP A 611 -51.11 60.63 -66.92
CA ASP A 611 -49.98 61.57 -66.94
C ASP A 611 -50.32 62.98 -66.41
N VAL A 612 -51.55 63.19 -65.91
CA VAL A 612 -52.01 64.47 -65.35
C VAL A 612 -51.77 64.50 -63.85
N LEU A 613 -51.10 65.54 -63.35
CA LEU A 613 -51.07 65.89 -61.93
C LEU A 613 -52.29 66.78 -61.61
N LEU A 614 -53.13 66.34 -60.69
CA LEU A 614 -54.35 67.01 -60.25
C LEU A 614 -54.16 67.59 -58.85
N PHE A 615 -54.54 68.85 -58.69
CA PHE A 615 -54.70 69.55 -57.41
C PHE A 615 -56.20 69.74 -57.17
N ASP A 616 -56.77 68.98 -56.25
CA ASP A 616 -58.17 69.08 -55.83
C ASP A 616 -58.31 69.88 -54.54
N SER A 617 -59.38 70.68 -54.45
CA SER A 617 -59.72 71.48 -53.26
C SER A 617 -58.64 72.45 -52.76
N MET A 618 -57.61 72.74 -53.57
CA MET A 618 -56.50 73.63 -53.26
C MET A 618 -56.05 74.47 -54.47
N ASN A 619 -55.35 75.58 -54.21
CA ASN A 619 -54.76 76.44 -55.24
C ASN A 619 -53.26 76.15 -55.42
N LEU A 620 -52.78 76.13 -56.66
CA LEU A 620 -51.34 76.12 -56.95
C LEU A 620 -50.77 77.53 -56.78
N GLN A 621 -50.00 77.76 -55.71
CA GLN A 621 -49.20 78.97 -55.52
C GLN A 621 -47.72 78.66 -55.78
N VAL A 622 -47.11 79.36 -56.74
CA VAL A 622 -45.68 79.22 -57.07
C VAL A 622 -44.97 80.51 -56.66
N VAL A 623 -43.98 80.40 -55.76
CA VAL A 623 -43.27 81.55 -55.18
C VAL A 623 -41.77 81.49 -55.49
N SER A 624 -41.14 82.65 -55.62
CA SER A 624 -39.68 82.80 -55.82
C SER A 624 -38.84 82.51 -54.58
N GLY A 625 -39.44 82.62 -53.39
CA GLY A 625 -38.74 82.69 -52.10
C GLY A 625 -38.30 84.11 -51.69
N SER A 626 -38.61 85.16 -52.47
CA SER A 626 -38.25 86.56 -52.16
C SER A 626 -39.17 87.26 -51.13
N GLY A 627 -40.12 86.54 -50.53
CA GLY A 627 -41.07 87.07 -49.54
C GLY A 627 -42.25 87.85 -50.13
N THR A 628 -42.03 88.63 -51.19
CA THR A 628 -43.07 89.38 -51.92
C THR A 628 -42.94 89.19 -53.45
N THR A 629 -44.02 89.47 -54.18
CA THR A 629 -44.10 89.33 -55.65
C THR A 629 -43.11 90.24 -56.39
N ASP A 630 -42.91 91.44 -55.84
CA ASP A 630 -42.04 92.54 -56.26
C ASP A 630 -40.64 92.50 -55.62
N GLY A 631 -40.33 91.43 -54.87
CA GLY A 631 -39.02 91.22 -54.26
C GLY A 631 -37.93 90.91 -55.30
N ALA A 632 -36.68 90.84 -54.83
CA ALA A 632 -35.51 90.62 -55.68
C ALA A 632 -35.68 89.39 -56.60
N VAL A 633 -35.65 89.63 -57.91
CA VAL A 633 -35.86 88.63 -58.96
C VAL A 633 -34.70 87.62 -58.97
N ASN A 634 -35.01 86.32 -59.06
CA ASN A 634 -34.05 85.24 -58.85
C ASN A 634 -34.23 83.99 -59.75
N GLY A 635 -35.00 84.12 -60.85
CA GLY A 635 -35.33 83.04 -61.79
C GLY A 635 -36.36 82.02 -61.30
N ARG A 636 -36.80 82.11 -60.03
CA ARG A 636 -37.73 81.16 -59.39
C ARG A 636 -39.12 81.77 -59.25
N GLY A 637 -40.12 80.94 -58.98
CA GLY A 637 -41.52 81.36 -58.86
C GLY A 637 -42.29 81.41 -60.18
N ASN A 638 -41.65 81.08 -61.31
CA ASN A 638 -42.27 81.09 -62.63
C ASN A 638 -43.02 79.78 -62.93
N ILE A 639 -44.10 79.85 -63.70
CA ILE A 639 -44.77 78.69 -64.30
C ILE A 639 -44.29 78.59 -65.75
N ILE A 640 -43.54 77.53 -66.07
CA ILE A 640 -42.99 77.29 -67.42
C ILE A 640 -43.75 76.14 -68.08
N ILE A 641 -44.35 76.41 -69.24
CA ILE A 641 -45.05 75.43 -70.08
C ILE A 641 -44.24 75.25 -71.37
N GLY A 642 -43.42 74.20 -71.38
CA GLY A 642 -42.39 73.95 -72.39
C GLY A 642 -41.07 73.56 -71.72
N TYR A 643 -39.96 73.76 -72.43
CA TYR A 643 -38.61 73.73 -71.85
C TYR A 643 -38.12 75.16 -71.62
N ASP A 644 -37.17 75.35 -70.69
CA ASP A 644 -36.61 76.68 -70.42
C ASP A 644 -35.56 77.12 -71.46
N GLU A 645 -35.96 77.19 -72.73
CA GLU A 645 -35.08 77.38 -73.89
C GLU A 645 -34.60 78.83 -74.02
N THR A 646 -33.31 79.05 -74.31
CA THR A 646 -32.71 80.38 -74.54
C THR A 646 -33.13 80.98 -75.88
N ILE A 647 -33.23 82.31 -75.98
CA ILE A 647 -33.44 83.05 -77.24
C ILE A 647 -32.50 82.53 -78.33
N PHE A 648 -33.00 82.35 -79.56
CA PHE A 648 -32.14 81.98 -80.69
C PHE A 648 -31.39 83.21 -81.25
N PRO A 649 -30.04 83.24 -81.23
CA PRO A 649 -29.28 84.40 -81.66
C PRO A 649 -29.31 84.57 -83.19
N PHE A 650 -29.86 85.69 -83.67
CA PHE A 650 -29.81 86.08 -85.08
C PHE A 650 -28.57 86.92 -85.41
N LEU A 651 -28.05 86.79 -86.64
CA LEU A 651 -26.88 87.54 -87.12
C LEU A 651 -27.23 88.99 -87.47
N GLY A 652 -27.30 89.83 -86.43
CA GLY A 652 -27.37 91.28 -86.52
C GLY A 652 -28.73 91.86 -86.13
N GLY A 653 -28.84 92.37 -84.89
CA GLY A 653 -30.03 93.11 -84.44
C GLY A 653 -30.37 93.01 -82.96
N GLY A 654 -29.58 93.65 -82.08
CA GLY A 654 -30.06 94.27 -80.83
C GLY A 654 -30.80 93.46 -79.75
N LEU A 655 -30.95 92.14 -79.88
CA LEU A 655 -31.52 91.30 -78.81
C LEU A 655 -30.54 91.20 -77.64
N PRO A 656 -31.02 91.28 -76.38
CA PRO A 656 -30.18 91.09 -75.21
C PRO A 656 -29.72 89.63 -75.09
N ALA A 657 -28.73 89.37 -74.24
CA ALA A 657 -28.46 88.02 -73.77
C ALA A 657 -29.73 87.40 -73.14
N SER A 658 -29.80 86.06 -73.09
CA SER A 658 -30.94 85.42 -72.43
C SER A 658 -30.88 85.72 -70.93
N ASP A 659 -31.86 86.48 -70.46
CA ASP A 659 -31.98 87.03 -69.13
C ASP A 659 -33.31 86.55 -68.56
N LYS A 660 -33.19 85.54 -67.71
CA LYS A 660 -34.27 84.77 -67.10
C LYS A 660 -34.29 84.96 -65.59
N THR A 661 -33.81 86.13 -65.15
CA THR A 661 -33.74 86.50 -63.74
C THR A 661 -35.11 86.73 -63.12
N GLY A 662 -36.16 86.91 -63.93
CA GLY A 662 -37.52 87.21 -63.50
C GLY A 662 -38.19 86.15 -62.61
N SER A 663 -39.25 86.55 -61.93
CA SER A 663 -40.00 85.73 -60.96
C SER A 663 -41.52 85.92 -61.10
N HIS A 664 -42.32 84.93 -60.68
CA HIS A 664 -43.79 85.03 -60.72
C HIS A 664 -44.39 85.25 -62.13
N ASN A 665 -43.70 84.83 -63.19
CA ASN A 665 -44.17 84.94 -64.57
C ASN A 665 -44.83 83.65 -65.06
N LEU A 666 -45.74 83.79 -66.03
CA LEU A 666 -46.23 82.67 -66.85
C LEU A 666 -45.47 82.65 -68.19
N VAL A 667 -44.75 81.55 -68.45
CA VAL A 667 -43.82 81.39 -69.58
C VAL A 667 -44.31 80.25 -70.47
N VAL A 668 -44.71 80.52 -71.72
CA VAL A 668 -45.38 79.53 -72.59
C VAL A 668 -44.83 79.54 -74.01
N GLY A 669 -43.81 78.73 -74.28
CA GLY A 669 -43.18 78.64 -75.60
C GLY A 669 -41.65 78.61 -75.54
N LYS A 670 -41.01 78.98 -76.65
CA LYS A 670 -39.59 78.72 -76.92
C LYS A 670 -38.78 80.00 -76.95
N GLY A 671 -37.59 79.98 -76.37
CA GLY A 671 -36.61 81.06 -76.50
C GLY A 671 -36.98 82.33 -75.73
N LEU A 672 -37.77 82.21 -74.65
CA LEU A 672 -38.41 83.36 -74.02
C LEU A 672 -37.51 84.02 -72.96
N ASN A 673 -37.50 85.35 -72.90
CA ASN A 673 -36.89 86.12 -71.82
C ASN A 673 -37.95 86.68 -70.87
N TYR A 674 -37.63 86.65 -69.58
CA TYR A 674 -38.42 87.22 -68.50
C TYR A 674 -37.44 87.73 -67.43
N ALA A 675 -37.14 89.02 -67.45
CA ALA A 675 -36.12 89.64 -66.58
C ALA A 675 -36.72 90.35 -65.34
N SER A 676 -38.05 90.39 -65.25
CA SER A 676 -38.80 91.07 -64.19
C SER A 676 -39.94 90.19 -63.67
N PHE A 677 -40.93 90.76 -62.97
CA PHE A 677 -41.94 89.99 -62.25
C PHE A 677 -43.40 90.25 -62.66
N GLY A 678 -44.25 89.24 -62.41
CA GLY A 678 -45.70 89.32 -62.60
C GLY A 678 -46.16 89.42 -64.06
N GLY A 679 -45.29 89.08 -65.01
CA GLY A 679 -45.56 89.14 -66.44
C GLY A 679 -46.09 87.84 -67.04
N ILE A 680 -46.52 87.94 -68.30
CA ILE A 680 -46.83 86.80 -69.16
C ILE A 680 -45.91 86.90 -70.37
N VAL A 681 -45.18 85.84 -70.73
CA VAL A 681 -44.42 85.77 -71.98
C VAL A 681 -44.73 84.45 -72.69
N ALA A 682 -45.22 84.53 -73.92
CA ALA A 682 -45.63 83.38 -74.71
C ALA A 682 -45.28 83.54 -76.19
N GLY A 683 -45.03 82.44 -76.90
CA GLY A 683 -44.68 82.43 -78.33
C GLY A 683 -43.24 81.99 -78.62
N LEU A 684 -42.51 82.74 -79.46
CA LEU A 684 -41.14 82.43 -79.90
C LEU A 684 -40.21 83.64 -79.74
N ASP A 685 -39.03 83.47 -79.12
CA ASP A 685 -37.99 84.50 -78.98
C ASP A 685 -38.48 85.84 -78.36
N ASN A 686 -39.62 85.83 -77.63
CA ASN A 686 -40.24 87.04 -77.07
C ASN A 686 -39.60 87.44 -75.73
N VAL A 687 -39.64 88.74 -75.42
CA VAL A 687 -39.05 89.35 -74.22
C VAL A 687 -40.14 90.05 -73.40
N SER A 688 -40.29 89.66 -72.13
CA SER A 688 -40.88 90.51 -71.09
C SER A 688 -39.78 91.00 -70.15
N GLY A 689 -39.44 92.29 -70.24
CA GLY A 689 -38.27 92.87 -69.57
C GLY A 689 -38.56 93.72 -68.34
N ALA A 690 -39.83 93.95 -67.99
CA ALA A 690 -40.22 94.93 -66.98
C ALA A 690 -41.44 94.48 -66.14
N GLU A 691 -41.69 95.21 -65.06
CA GLU A 691 -42.72 94.89 -64.06
C GLU A 691 -44.10 94.76 -64.72
N TYR A 692 -44.76 93.62 -64.54
CA TYR A 692 -46.07 93.31 -65.11
C TYR A 692 -46.15 93.44 -66.65
N ALA A 693 -45.00 93.44 -67.33
CA ALA A 693 -44.95 93.51 -68.79
C ALA A 693 -45.43 92.17 -69.40
N SER A 694 -46.13 92.25 -70.52
CA SER A 694 -46.79 91.10 -71.14
C SER A 694 -46.54 90.98 -72.64
N VAL A 695 -46.22 89.78 -73.10
CA VAL A 695 -46.25 89.37 -74.50
C VAL A 695 -47.07 88.09 -74.59
N THR A 696 -48.32 88.17 -75.04
CA THR A 696 -49.23 87.01 -75.04
C THR A 696 -49.11 86.10 -76.27
N GLY A 697 -48.20 86.41 -77.20
CA GLY A 697 -47.94 85.58 -78.38
C GLY A 697 -47.05 86.25 -79.41
N GLY A 698 -46.99 85.64 -80.60
CA GLY A 698 -46.17 86.14 -81.72
C GLY A 698 -44.70 85.75 -81.63
N GLU A 699 -43.83 86.46 -82.35
CA GLU A 699 -42.38 86.20 -82.43
C GLU A 699 -41.54 87.48 -82.23
N ARG A 700 -40.47 87.42 -81.42
CA ARG A 700 -39.47 88.49 -81.23
C ARG A 700 -40.03 89.85 -80.79
N ASN A 701 -41.21 89.84 -80.17
CA ASN A 701 -41.83 91.00 -79.56
C ASN A 701 -41.20 91.30 -78.18
N ARG A 702 -41.09 92.57 -77.80
CA ARG A 702 -40.34 93.05 -76.62
C ARG A 702 -41.14 94.03 -75.76
N ALA A 703 -41.88 93.51 -74.78
CA ALA A 703 -42.53 94.32 -73.76
C ALA A 703 -41.50 94.67 -72.68
N THR A 704 -41.02 95.92 -72.64
CA THR A 704 -39.87 96.35 -71.82
C THR A 704 -40.10 97.62 -71.00
N GLY A 705 -41.32 98.18 -71.02
CA GLY A 705 -41.75 99.21 -70.07
C GLY A 705 -42.67 98.61 -69.00
N ASN A 706 -42.68 99.17 -67.79
CA ASN A 706 -43.54 98.67 -66.71
C ASN A 706 -45.01 98.76 -67.14
N PHE A 707 -45.79 97.69 -66.91
CA PHE A 707 -47.16 97.51 -67.39
C PHE A 707 -47.32 97.56 -68.92
N SER A 708 -46.27 97.36 -69.71
CA SER A 708 -46.40 97.32 -71.17
C SER A 708 -47.00 96.00 -71.68
N SER A 709 -47.66 96.03 -72.83
CA SER A 709 -48.37 94.87 -73.36
C SER A 709 -48.21 94.71 -74.87
N ILE A 710 -47.95 93.49 -75.33
CA ILE A 710 -47.96 93.12 -76.74
C ILE A 710 -48.83 91.89 -76.94
N SER A 711 -49.92 92.04 -77.69
CA SER A 711 -50.88 90.95 -77.86
C SER A 711 -50.40 89.86 -78.83
N GLY A 712 -49.52 90.22 -79.78
CA GLY A 712 -48.95 89.30 -80.77
C GLY A 712 -48.18 90.04 -81.87
N GLY A 713 -48.09 89.44 -83.06
CA GLY A 713 -47.35 89.99 -84.19
C GLY A 713 -45.87 89.59 -84.20
N GLN A 714 -45.02 90.33 -84.91
CA GLN A 714 -43.58 90.05 -85.03
C GLN A 714 -42.72 91.30 -84.80
N PHE A 715 -41.59 91.20 -84.09
CA PHE A 715 -40.62 92.31 -83.88
C PHE A 715 -41.20 93.59 -83.24
N ASN A 716 -42.38 93.55 -82.61
CA ASN A 716 -42.96 94.74 -82.00
C ASN A 716 -42.26 95.08 -80.67
N GLU A 717 -42.04 96.35 -80.36
CA GLU A 717 -41.40 96.79 -79.11
C GLU A 717 -42.34 97.71 -78.32
N ALA A 718 -42.65 97.38 -77.06
CA ALA A 718 -43.49 98.18 -76.16
C ALA A 718 -42.65 98.59 -74.95
N MET A 719 -41.95 99.72 -75.09
CA MET A 719 -40.89 100.19 -74.19
C MET A 719 -41.37 101.25 -73.18
N GLY A 720 -42.47 101.95 -73.48
CA GLY A 720 -43.03 102.97 -72.60
C GLY A 720 -43.79 102.38 -71.42
N VAL A 721 -43.84 103.10 -70.30
CA VAL A 721 -44.66 102.72 -69.13
C VAL A 721 -46.14 102.74 -69.50
N ASN A 722 -46.87 101.64 -69.28
CA ASN A 722 -48.23 101.41 -69.79
C ASN A 722 -48.35 101.54 -71.34
N SER A 723 -47.30 101.27 -72.10
CA SER A 723 -47.39 101.25 -73.58
C SER A 723 -48.02 99.95 -74.08
N SER A 724 -48.66 99.99 -75.25
CA SER A 724 -49.28 98.79 -75.83
C SER A 724 -49.08 98.66 -77.35
N VAL A 725 -48.89 97.42 -77.82
CA VAL A 725 -48.94 97.07 -79.24
C VAL A 725 -49.89 95.89 -79.45
N SER A 726 -51.02 96.12 -80.11
CA SER A 726 -52.04 95.07 -80.31
C SER A 726 -51.65 94.03 -81.37
N GLY A 727 -50.61 94.30 -82.17
CA GLY A 727 -50.05 93.36 -83.14
C GLY A 727 -49.33 94.03 -84.30
N GLY A 728 -49.32 93.37 -85.45
CA GLY A 728 -48.60 93.84 -86.65
C GLY A 728 -47.12 93.44 -86.64
N GLY A 729 -46.28 94.16 -87.39
CA GLY A 729 -44.86 93.86 -87.53
C GLY A 729 -43.95 95.08 -87.28
N ALA A 730 -42.90 94.95 -86.47
CA ALA A 730 -41.91 96.02 -86.22
C ALA A 730 -42.51 97.36 -85.73
N ASN A 731 -43.63 97.33 -85.02
CA ASN A 731 -44.25 98.51 -84.44
C ASN A 731 -43.64 98.84 -83.06
N ILE A 732 -43.38 100.12 -82.79
CA ILE A 732 -42.70 100.61 -81.59
C ILE A 732 -43.63 101.51 -80.79
N ALA A 733 -43.95 101.16 -79.55
CA ALA A 733 -44.68 101.99 -78.59
C ALA A 733 -43.74 102.34 -77.42
N SER A 734 -42.96 103.41 -77.57
CA SER A 734 -41.91 103.81 -76.61
C SER A 734 -42.30 104.96 -75.69
N GLY A 735 -43.42 105.66 -75.96
CA GLY A 735 -43.93 106.71 -75.10
C GLY A 735 -44.69 106.21 -73.87
N SER A 736 -44.66 106.97 -72.77
CA SER A 736 -45.50 106.64 -71.60
C SER A 736 -46.97 106.70 -71.97
N ARG A 737 -47.72 105.60 -71.78
CA ARG A 737 -49.11 105.38 -72.26
C ARG A 737 -49.29 105.48 -73.78
N SER A 738 -48.25 105.27 -74.58
CA SER A 738 -48.37 105.24 -76.04
C SER A 738 -48.97 103.93 -76.54
N SER A 739 -49.75 103.95 -77.63
CA SER A 739 -50.31 102.73 -78.23
C SER A 739 -50.09 102.61 -79.73
N VAL A 740 -49.89 101.38 -80.22
CA VAL A 740 -49.96 101.04 -81.64
C VAL A 740 -50.92 99.87 -81.86
N SER A 741 -52.06 100.13 -82.49
CA SER A 741 -53.11 99.11 -82.67
C SER A 741 -52.79 98.07 -83.76
N GLY A 742 -51.74 98.30 -84.56
CA GLY A 742 -51.28 97.34 -85.57
C GLY A 742 -50.49 97.99 -86.71
N GLY A 743 -50.49 97.34 -87.87
CA GLY A 743 -49.77 97.80 -89.07
C GLY A 743 -48.31 97.34 -89.11
N ASN A 744 -47.45 98.06 -89.83
CA ASN A 744 -46.03 97.71 -89.96
C ASN A 744 -45.09 98.91 -89.83
N GLY A 745 -44.07 98.83 -88.98
CA GLY A 745 -43.06 99.89 -88.83
C GLY A 745 -43.60 101.20 -88.22
N ASN A 746 -44.73 101.15 -87.52
CA ASN A 746 -45.35 102.34 -86.91
C ASN A 746 -44.72 102.65 -85.55
N GLU A 747 -44.43 103.92 -85.28
CA GLU A 747 -43.82 104.39 -84.03
C GLU A 747 -44.75 105.32 -83.26
N ALA A 748 -45.00 105.05 -81.98
CA ALA A 748 -45.65 105.93 -81.03
C ALA A 748 -44.68 106.22 -79.86
N SER A 749 -43.84 107.23 -80.02
CA SER A 749 -42.79 107.60 -79.05
C SER A 749 -43.18 108.75 -78.12
N GLY A 750 -44.25 109.49 -78.42
CA GLY A 750 -44.78 110.53 -77.55
C GLY A 750 -45.59 110.01 -76.35
N ILE A 751 -45.63 110.77 -75.25
CA ILE A 751 -46.47 110.47 -74.09
C ILE A 751 -47.95 110.49 -74.51
N MET A 752 -48.71 109.42 -74.29
CA MET A 752 -50.09 109.23 -74.80
C MET A 752 -50.21 109.33 -76.34
N ALA A 753 -49.10 109.19 -77.07
CA ALA A 753 -49.15 109.15 -78.53
C ALA A 753 -49.78 107.85 -79.02
N ASN A 754 -50.51 107.89 -80.13
CA ASN A 754 -51.19 106.71 -80.66
C ASN A 754 -51.08 106.58 -82.18
N VAL A 755 -50.87 105.35 -82.65
CA VAL A 755 -50.97 105.00 -84.08
C VAL A 755 -51.96 103.86 -84.25
N SER A 756 -53.12 104.12 -84.87
CA SER A 756 -54.17 103.11 -85.03
C SER A 756 -53.86 102.07 -86.12
N GLY A 757 -52.82 102.27 -86.93
CA GLY A 757 -52.36 101.31 -87.93
C GLY A 757 -51.60 101.95 -89.09
N GLY A 758 -51.57 101.25 -90.23
CA GLY A 758 -50.88 101.71 -91.44
C GLY A 758 -49.43 101.23 -91.55
N VAL A 759 -48.59 101.94 -92.31
CA VAL A 759 -47.19 101.56 -92.55
C VAL A 759 -46.24 102.74 -92.34
N GLY A 760 -45.24 102.62 -91.46
CA GLY A 760 -44.21 103.64 -91.28
C GLY A 760 -44.71 104.97 -90.71
N ASN A 761 -45.82 104.96 -89.97
CA ASN A 761 -46.40 106.17 -89.37
C ASN A 761 -45.78 106.47 -88.00
N THR A 762 -45.46 107.73 -87.72
CA THR A 762 -44.81 108.19 -86.49
C THR A 762 -45.70 109.15 -85.70
N ALA A 763 -45.84 108.93 -84.40
CA ALA A 763 -46.52 109.80 -83.44
C ALA A 763 -45.57 110.07 -82.27
N SER A 764 -44.76 111.13 -82.37
CA SER A 764 -43.54 111.30 -81.56
C SER A 764 -43.61 112.35 -80.46
N ASN A 765 -44.80 112.92 -80.18
CA ASN A 765 -44.94 113.99 -79.18
C ASN A 765 -46.18 113.82 -78.29
N SER A 766 -46.26 114.60 -77.21
CA SER A 766 -47.29 114.38 -76.17
C SER A 766 -48.70 114.50 -76.75
N VAL A 767 -49.52 113.45 -76.64
CA VAL A 767 -50.88 113.30 -77.18
C VAL A 767 -50.96 113.40 -78.72
N SER A 768 -49.86 113.17 -79.45
CA SER A 768 -49.88 113.14 -80.92
C SER A 768 -50.56 111.87 -81.46
N SER A 769 -51.37 111.95 -82.52
CA SER A 769 -52.11 110.79 -83.07
C SER A 769 -51.95 110.60 -84.58
N VAL A 770 -51.88 109.34 -85.03
CA VAL A 770 -52.02 108.98 -86.45
C VAL A 770 -53.05 107.86 -86.60
N SER A 771 -54.17 108.13 -87.27
CA SER A 771 -55.25 107.15 -87.40
C SER A 771 -54.99 106.08 -88.47
N GLY A 772 -53.98 106.25 -89.32
CA GLY A 772 -53.58 105.26 -90.33
C GLY A 772 -52.78 105.88 -91.48
N GLY A 773 -52.80 105.20 -92.64
CA GLY A 773 -52.09 105.66 -93.85
C GLY A 773 -50.65 105.14 -93.94
N GLY A 774 -49.77 105.84 -94.65
CA GLY A 774 -48.36 105.46 -94.78
C GLY A 774 -47.38 106.63 -94.67
N GLY A 775 -46.31 106.48 -93.88
CA GLY A 775 -45.26 107.51 -93.73
C GLY A 775 -45.70 108.81 -93.05
N ASN A 776 -46.86 108.83 -92.39
CA ASN A 776 -47.42 110.03 -91.77
C ASN A 776 -46.77 110.33 -90.42
N THR A 777 -46.43 111.59 -90.14
CA THR A 777 -45.73 112.03 -88.93
C THR A 777 -46.54 113.05 -88.14
N ALA A 778 -46.97 112.70 -86.92
CA ALA A 778 -47.52 113.62 -85.93
C ALA A 778 -46.46 113.90 -84.85
N SER A 779 -45.75 115.03 -84.97
CA SER A 779 -44.61 115.39 -84.12
C SER A 779 -44.79 116.68 -83.30
N GLY A 780 -45.95 117.32 -83.40
CA GLY A 780 -46.37 118.42 -82.52
C GLY A 780 -47.11 117.91 -81.29
N VAL A 781 -47.03 118.65 -80.18
CA VAL A 781 -47.85 118.35 -78.98
C VAL A 781 -49.33 118.42 -79.36
N SER A 782 -50.09 117.38 -79.05
CA SER A 782 -51.50 117.21 -79.40
C SER A 782 -51.79 117.37 -80.90
N SER A 783 -50.81 117.05 -81.76
CA SER A 783 -51.02 117.04 -83.20
C SER A 783 -51.73 115.78 -83.68
N SER A 784 -52.34 115.81 -84.87
CA SER A 784 -53.08 114.66 -85.41
C SER A 784 -52.94 114.50 -86.92
N VAL A 785 -52.91 113.26 -87.40
CA VAL A 785 -53.05 112.93 -88.82
C VAL A 785 -54.11 111.84 -88.99
N SER A 786 -55.24 112.16 -89.63
CA SER A 786 -56.35 111.21 -89.80
C SER A 786 -56.09 110.13 -90.84
N GLY A 787 -55.04 110.27 -91.66
CA GLY A 787 -54.62 109.27 -92.65
C GLY A 787 -53.86 109.87 -93.83
N GLY A 788 -53.82 109.15 -94.95
CA GLY A 788 -53.14 109.59 -96.19
C GLY A 788 -51.70 109.08 -96.31
N PHE A 789 -50.86 109.77 -97.09
CA PHE A 789 -49.46 109.38 -97.32
C PHE A 789 -48.49 110.55 -97.11
N GLN A 790 -47.39 110.31 -96.38
CA GLN A 790 -46.32 111.29 -96.10
C GLN A 790 -46.80 112.64 -95.57
N ASN A 791 -47.88 112.66 -94.79
CA ASN A 791 -48.41 113.87 -94.17
C ASN A 791 -47.71 114.19 -92.84
N GLU A 792 -47.44 115.46 -92.57
CA GLU A 792 -46.73 115.95 -91.39
C GLU A 792 -47.62 116.90 -90.56
N ALA A 793 -47.68 116.71 -89.24
CA ALA A 793 -48.34 117.58 -88.28
C ALA A 793 -47.39 117.88 -87.10
N SER A 794 -46.54 118.90 -87.27
CA SER A 794 -45.43 119.23 -86.36
C SER A 794 -45.67 120.43 -85.43
N GLY A 795 -46.75 121.20 -85.63
CA GLY A 795 -47.14 122.31 -84.74
C GLY A 795 -47.94 121.87 -83.50
N LEU A 796 -47.90 122.66 -82.42
CA LEU A 796 -48.76 122.48 -81.23
C LEU A 796 -50.24 122.56 -81.64
N TYR A 797 -51.04 121.54 -81.32
CA TYR A 797 -52.44 121.38 -81.78
C TYR A 797 -52.64 121.37 -83.32
N SER A 798 -51.59 121.07 -84.10
CA SER A 798 -51.71 121.00 -85.56
C SER A 798 -52.42 119.73 -86.04
N SER A 799 -53.18 119.80 -87.13
CA SER A 799 -53.93 118.63 -87.62
C SER A 799 -53.90 118.50 -89.14
N VAL A 800 -53.75 117.28 -89.64
CA VAL A 800 -53.93 116.92 -91.05
C VAL A 800 -55.11 115.99 -91.22
N GLY A 801 -56.16 116.44 -91.92
CA GLY A 801 -57.37 115.65 -92.18
C GLY A 801 -57.18 114.50 -93.19
N GLY A 802 -56.08 114.50 -93.94
CA GLY A 802 -55.74 113.50 -94.96
C GLY A 802 -55.19 114.14 -96.25
N GLY A 803 -54.89 113.30 -97.25
CA GLY A 803 -54.27 113.69 -98.53
C GLY A 803 -52.88 113.06 -98.71
N SER A 804 -52.08 113.60 -99.63
CA SER A 804 -50.68 113.19 -99.83
C SER A 804 -49.73 114.38 -99.67
N SER A 805 -48.60 114.17 -98.98
CA SER A 805 -47.52 115.15 -98.75
C SER A 805 -47.97 116.51 -98.18
N ARG A 806 -49.00 116.55 -97.32
CA ARG A 806 -49.44 117.77 -96.62
C ARG A 806 -48.57 118.03 -95.39
N SER A 807 -48.25 119.29 -95.07
CA SER A 807 -47.52 119.64 -93.85
C SER A 807 -48.21 120.76 -93.07
N ALA A 808 -48.38 120.56 -91.76
CA ALA A 808 -49.03 121.46 -90.82
C ALA A 808 -48.06 121.91 -89.70
N VAL A 809 -46.98 122.60 -90.08
CA VAL A 809 -45.89 123.02 -89.16
C VAL A 809 -46.24 124.10 -88.12
N GLY A 810 -47.44 124.70 -88.20
CA GLY A 810 -47.82 125.86 -87.39
C GLY A 810 -48.67 125.51 -86.17
N ASN A 811 -48.56 126.30 -85.10
CA ASN A 811 -49.39 126.12 -83.90
C ASN A 811 -50.87 126.39 -84.22
N ASN A 812 -51.75 125.44 -83.90
CA ASN A 812 -53.17 125.37 -84.26
C ASN A 812 -53.43 125.35 -85.79
N ASN A 813 -52.43 124.99 -86.60
CA ASN A 813 -52.58 124.93 -88.05
C ASN A 813 -53.34 123.67 -88.49
N TRP A 814 -54.19 123.79 -89.50
CA TRP A 814 -54.91 122.67 -90.09
C TRP A 814 -54.66 122.57 -91.60
N ALA A 815 -54.42 121.36 -92.09
CA ALA A 815 -54.26 121.08 -93.51
C ALA A 815 -55.09 119.86 -93.94
N ALA A 816 -55.44 119.82 -95.23
CA ALA A 816 -56.06 118.67 -95.87
C ALA A 816 -55.75 118.69 -97.37
N GLY A 817 -55.89 117.54 -98.03
CA GLY A 817 -56.00 117.48 -99.49
C GLY A 817 -57.30 118.14 -99.98
N SER A 818 -57.38 118.41 -101.28
CA SER A 818 -58.66 118.76 -101.90
C SER A 818 -59.63 117.57 -101.87
N LEU A 819 -60.93 117.82 -102.05
CA LEU A 819 -61.99 116.79 -102.03
C LEU A 819 -61.85 115.71 -103.12
N LEU A 820 -60.89 115.82 -104.04
CA LEU A 820 -60.73 114.99 -105.24
C LEU A 820 -59.25 114.64 -105.55
N GLU A 821 -58.36 114.55 -104.55
CA GLU A 821 -57.00 114.05 -104.78
C GLU A 821 -57.01 112.53 -105.08
N LEU A 822 -56.44 112.17 -106.23
CA LEU A 822 -56.37 110.80 -106.75
C LEU A 822 -54.93 110.26 -106.65
N ASN A 823 -54.80 109.08 -106.06
CA ASN A 823 -53.57 108.29 -105.83
C ASN A 823 -52.56 108.93 -104.86
#